data_AF-A0A8S3RVP5-F1
#
_entry.id   AF-A0A8S3RVP5-F1
#
_cell.length_a   1.000
_cell.length_b   1.000
_cell.length_c   1.000
_cell.angle_alpha   90.00
_cell.angle_beta   90.00
_cell.angle_gamma   90.00
#
_symmetry.space_group_name_H-M   'P 1'
#
loop_
_entity.id
_entity.type
_entity.pdbx_description
1 polymer ?
#
loop_
_entity_poly.entity_id
_entity_poly.type
_entity_poly.pdbx_seq_one_letter_code
_entity_poly.pdbx_strand_id
1 'polypeptide(L)'
;MAIDAARGQSPSRRRVDNYKIEIVLGFKTHCFCGSDDPRKISGYFKQSESDCTLPCGGQSRESCGGPWRLSIYKDCSVLQPYLPHCADIGCTTSSNKWCVRCTDSLYYKLIGYNCRDKCSTRNRWCWPGSCGNEIASNCNCMNGFKTVKSELTANCQPIIKPTINYCQITAVAKDGSKSYSNGGAVQCIMQKDFYGRFQVDRFKINFQAVFKVQVTISRPHFISRELFGITDVEISMKKITVSGNQKDLGTTRYKSDSSSRYPQPVYENDNATIFVQESLQNGERICLTFRVQAGGYFVSKDLTTNTERQVPYDKIETSHTLCYIYDNIPPKHCAEDHSCRSEPLILSRRLSSSRNITVQFNGWMDPNMNIGSGIESYEIAVYEVEHISSAIQGRDNNVIQILNIYPSDNRTSVHIELPPKTPMLYVVLLTVKDKANNIRQARRFVLYDNSSVIVVSLDHSFKTTEVMNHNKSSQLCISWKKRFFNNKFKLNNFLDPIKPETAINGIYDQKVGLLPINGTKNVNGLTAFYFTFIRNNEQIYTGKLQNISHQSVCLTSEIKDGDIITFHLKVEDIMNHTLNDSVTVYIKHITVTQTKETSHDQIIGIVTGGILSVVIVLLLIIVIVQHKRLTEKKATATSHDRYKETYESPGTRERQSNVYDDVSPEASNSIYESIRLKPKSTIHEIFDKENGIKRYSKIYIW
;
A
#
# COMPACT_ATOMS: atom_id res chain seq x y z
N MET A 1 -63.03 29.72 52.97
CA MET A 1 -64.40 29.15 53.03
C MET A 1 -65.13 29.68 54.24
N ALA A 2 -66.17 30.46 53.99
CA ALA A 2 -67.01 31.11 54.99
C ALA A 2 -68.13 30.20 55.51
N ILE A 3 -68.39 30.18 56.81
CA ILE A 3 -69.51 29.46 57.44
C ILE A 3 -70.19 30.31 58.54
N ASP A 4 -71.52 30.22 58.65
CA ASP A 4 -72.35 30.86 59.69
C ASP A 4 -72.39 30.03 60.99
N ALA A 5 -72.58 30.67 62.16
CA ALA A 5 -72.37 30.05 63.47
C ALA A 5 -73.62 30.03 64.37
N ALA A 6 -74.35 28.90 64.35
CA ALA A 6 -75.49 28.68 65.22
C ALA A 6 -75.08 28.57 66.72
N ARG A 7 -75.87 29.20 67.60
CA ARG A 7 -75.59 29.27 69.05
C ARG A 7 -75.77 27.92 69.74
N GLY A 8 -74.70 27.42 70.38
CA GLY A 8 -74.82 26.56 71.57
C GLY A 8 -74.84 25.04 71.36
N GLN A 9 -73.76 24.46 70.82
CA GLN A 9 -73.36 23.07 71.08
C GLN A 9 -71.84 22.95 71.12
N SER A 10 -71.30 22.13 72.04
CA SER A 10 -69.85 21.94 72.21
C SER A 10 -69.43 20.56 71.68
N PRO A 11 -68.41 20.45 70.81
CA PRO A 11 -67.94 19.16 70.32
C PRO A 11 -67.28 18.35 71.44
N SER A 12 -67.66 17.09 71.56
CA SER A 12 -67.17 16.18 72.62
C SER A 12 -65.80 15.59 72.26
N ARG A 13 -64.85 15.58 73.20
CA ARG A 13 -63.52 14.97 73.00
C ARG A 13 -63.63 13.46 72.82
N ARG A 14 -63.39 12.96 71.60
CA ARG A 14 -63.02 11.56 71.33
C ARG A 14 -61.75 11.53 70.49
N ARG A 15 -60.84 10.59 70.76
CA ARG A 15 -59.47 10.55 70.18
C ARG A 15 -59.38 9.48 69.09
N VAL A 16 -59.37 9.91 67.82
CA VAL A 16 -58.84 9.19 66.65
C VAL A 16 -58.21 10.24 65.72
N ASP A 17 -57.21 9.86 64.93
CA ASP A 17 -56.22 10.77 64.36
C ASP A 17 -56.62 11.50 63.05
N ASN A 18 -55.75 12.45 62.65
CA ASN A 18 -55.58 12.99 61.29
C ASN A 18 -56.53 14.11 60.79
N TYR A 19 -57.12 14.93 61.68
CA TYR A 19 -57.73 16.21 61.26
C TYR A 19 -57.39 17.35 62.23
N LYS A 20 -56.82 18.44 61.67
CA LYS A 20 -56.70 19.75 62.30
C LYS A 20 -57.46 20.73 61.40
N ILE A 21 -58.61 21.21 61.86
CA ILE A 21 -59.44 22.20 61.20
C ILE A 21 -59.36 23.46 62.05
N GLU A 22 -58.75 24.53 61.54
CA GLU A 22 -58.68 25.79 62.29
C GLU A 22 -59.93 26.62 62.03
N ILE A 23 -60.70 26.78 63.10
CA ILE A 23 -61.92 27.56 63.18
C ILE A 23 -61.57 28.86 63.91
N VAL A 24 -61.63 29.99 63.21
CA VAL A 24 -61.42 31.31 63.81
C VAL A 24 -62.78 31.85 64.29
N LEU A 25 -63.14 31.54 65.54
CA LEU A 25 -64.26 32.19 66.22
C LEU A 25 -63.90 33.66 66.47
N GLY A 26 -64.80 34.57 66.08
CA GLY A 26 -64.44 35.95 65.80
C GLY A 26 -64.01 36.78 67.00
N PHE A 27 -62.70 36.92 67.21
CA PHE A 27 -62.03 38.13 67.75
C PHE A 27 -60.52 38.07 67.42
N LYS A 28 -60.16 38.48 66.18
CA LYS A 28 -58.83 38.81 65.59
C LYS A 28 -57.57 37.93 65.82
N THR A 29 -57.42 37.22 66.94
CA THR A 29 -56.15 36.66 67.43
C THR A 29 -56.23 35.21 67.92
N HIS A 30 -57.34 34.52 67.73
CA HIS A 30 -57.59 33.18 68.29
C HIS A 30 -57.96 32.14 67.22
N CYS A 31 -57.16 31.08 67.10
CA CYS A 31 -57.44 29.93 66.23
C CYS A 31 -57.78 28.70 67.09
N PHE A 32 -58.87 28.00 66.79
CA PHE A 32 -59.29 26.79 67.49
C PHE A 32 -59.19 25.56 66.58
N CYS A 33 -58.51 24.51 67.03
CA CYS A 33 -58.33 23.27 66.26
C CYS A 33 -59.45 22.26 66.57
N GLY A 34 -60.21 21.86 65.54
CA GLY A 34 -61.22 20.80 65.62
C GLY A 34 -60.92 19.61 64.70
N SER A 35 -61.52 18.45 65.00
CA SER A 35 -61.46 17.22 64.20
C SER A 35 -62.62 17.08 63.20
N ASP A 36 -63.78 17.63 63.54
CA ASP A 36 -65.02 17.45 62.79
C ASP A 36 -65.23 18.54 61.74
N ASP A 37 -65.65 18.14 60.53
CA ASP A 37 -65.99 19.05 59.43
C ASP A 37 -67.19 19.93 59.82
N PRO A 38 -67.05 21.26 60.00
CA PRO A 38 -68.12 22.08 60.54
C PRO A 38 -69.38 22.09 59.67
N ARG A 39 -69.27 21.77 58.37
CA ARG A 39 -70.39 21.62 57.43
C ARG A 39 -71.30 20.43 57.74
N LYS A 40 -70.89 19.54 58.65
CA LYS A 40 -71.68 18.41 59.15
C LYS A 40 -72.36 18.69 60.49
N ILE A 41 -72.09 19.85 61.11
CA ILE A 41 -72.75 20.31 62.32
C ILE A 41 -74.06 21.00 61.92
N SER A 42 -75.17 20.64 62.55
CA SER A 42 -76.47 21.26 62.25
C SER A 42 -76.42 22.77 62.53
N GLY A 43 -76.95 23.56 61.60
CA GLY A 43 -76.96 25.03 61.68
C GLY A 43 -75.72 25.75 61.08
N TYR A 44 -74.76 25.02 60.52
CA TYR A 44 -73.54 25.58 59.93
C TYR A 44 -73.55 25.50 58.40
N PHE A 45 -73.80 26.62 57.73
CA PHE A 45 -73.98 26.69 56.26
C PHE A 45 -72.83 27.42 55.56
N LYS A 46 -72.40 26.94 54.37
CA LYS A 46 -71.40 27.65 53.55
C LYS A 46 -71.96 28.99 53.04
N GLN A 47 -71.18 30.05 53.22
CA GLN A 47 -71.45 31.42 52.79
C GLN A 47 -70.47 31.85 51.68
N SER A 48 -70.57 33.08 51.19
CA SER A 48 -69.67 33.58 50.15
C SER A 48 -68.28 33.90 50.72
N GLU A 49 -67.22 33.72 49.92
CA GLU A 49 -65.86 34.09 50.33
C GLU A 49 -65.71 35.62 50.47
N SER A 50 -66.56 36.43 49.80
CA SER A 50 -66.65 37.89 50.00
C SER A 50 -66.95 38.27 51.46
N ASP A 51 -67.64 37.38 52.17
CA ASP A 51 -68.16 37.64 53.50
C ASP A 51 -67.11 37.27 54.58
N CYS A 52 -65.95 36.72 54.17
CA CYS A 52 -64.81 36.37 55.01
C CYS A 52 -63.56 37.19 54.65
N THR A 53 -63.67 38.52 54.76
CA THR A 53 -62.62 39.48 54.34
C THR A 53 -61.93 40.24 55.48
N LEU A 54 -62.16 39.88 56.75
CA LEU A 54 -61.44 40.48 57.88
C LEU A 54 -59.99 39.95 57.97
N PRO A 55 -58.95 40.81 57.97
CA PRO A 55 -57.57 40.35 58.09
C PRO A 55 -57.24 39.80 59.50
N CYS A 56 -56.41 38.75 59.54
CA CYS A 56 -55.91 38.17 60.79
C CYS A 56 -54.99 39.14 61.55
N GLY A 57 -55.10 39.16 62.88
CA GLY A 57 -54.26 39.98 63.75
C GLY A 57 -52.80 39.51 63.84
N GLY A 58 -52.54 38.21 63.62
CA GLY A 58 -51.18 37.65 63.59
C GLY A 58 -50.50 37.71 62.21
N GLN A 59 -51.27 37.58 61.12
CA GLN A 59 -50.78 37.66 59.74
C GLN A 59 -51.77 38.43 58.87
N SER A 60 -51.56 39.73 58.67
CA SER A 60 -52.51 40.62 57.97
C SER A 60 -52.75 40.32 56.48
N ARG A 61 -52.03 39.33 55.91
CA ARG A 61 -52.24 38.80 54.55
C ARG A 61 -53.29 37.69 54.47
N GLU A 62 -53.71 37.14 55.61
CA GLU A 62 -54.69 36.05 55.71
C GLU A 62 -56.02 36.57 56.26
N SER A 63 -57.15 35.94 55.88
CA SER A 63 -58.50 36.41 56.20
C SER A 63 -59.15 35.59 57.31
N CYS A 64 -59.12 36.11 58.53
CA CYS A 64 -59.66 35.53 59.77
C CYS A 64 -61.18 35.69 59.90
N GLY A 65 -61.93 35.36 58.85
CA GLY A 65 -63.38 35.34 58.85
C GLY A 65 -64.01 36.69 58.50
N GLY A 66 -65.19 36.94 59.03
CA GLY A 66 -66.00 38.13 58.80
C GLY A 66 -67.05 38.36 59.89
N PRO A 67 -67.90 39.39 59.75
CA PRO A 67 -68.99 39.66 60.69
C PRO A 67 -69.95 38.46 60.76
N TRP A 68 -69.92 37.71 61.86
CA TRP A 68 -70.62 36.42 62.01
C TRP A 68 -70.24 35.37 60.94
N ARG A 69 -69.01 35.39 60.44
CA ARG A 69 -68.53 34.45 59.40
C ARG A 69 -67.20 33.83 59.83
N LEU A 70 -67.13 32.52 59.84
CA LEU A 70 -65.93 31.74 60.17
C LEU A 70 -65.13 31.46 58.89
N SER A 71 -63.89 31.94 58.81
CA SER A 71 -62.92 31.34 57.88
C SER A 71 -62.45 30.02 58.46
N ILE A 72 -62.65 28.95 57.70
CA ILE A 72 -62.15 27.63 58.04
C ILE A 72 -60.94 27.29 57.18
N TYR A 73 -59.84 27.01 57.86
CA TYR A 73 -58.60 26.53 57.28
C TYR A 73 -58.43 25.02 57.59
N LYS A 74 -57.88 24.28 56.62
CA LYS A 74 -57.68 22.83 56.73
C LYS A 74 -56.19 22.54 56.72
N ASP A 75 -55.69 21.97 57.80
CA ASP A 75 -54.30 21.53 57.86
C ASP A 75 -54.11 20.26 57.03
N CYS A 76 -53.34 20.38 55.94
CA CYS A 76 -53.01 19.28 55.06
C CYS A 76 -51.72 18.53 55.47
N SER A 77 -51.05 18.97 56.53
CA SER A 77 -49.70 18.51 56.92
C SER A 77 -49.67 17.10 57.49
N VAL A 78 -50.80 16.59 58.00
CA VAL A 78 -50.84 15.31 58.71
C VAL A 78 -50.68 14.14 57.72
N LEU A 79 -49.56 13.44 57.87
CA LEU A 79 -49.05 12.19 57.24
C LEU A 79 -49.72 11.67 55.95
N GLN A 80 -48.87 11.54 54.91
CA GLN A 80 -49.08 10.91 53.60
C GLN A 80 -50.19 11.49 52.67
N PRO A 81 -50.03 11.39 51.34
CA PRO A 81 -48.75 11.25 50.65
C PRO A 81 -47.85 12.46 50.97
N TYR A 82 -46.55 12.21 51.12
CA TYR A 82 -45.54 13.27 51.24
C TYR A 82 -45.33 13.90 49.85
N LEU A 83 -45.46 15.23 49.76
CA LEU A 83 -45.20 15.97 48.52
C LEU A 83 -43.76 16.51 48.55
N PRO A 84 -42.80 15.88 47.85
CA PRO A 84 -41.40 16.29 47.90
C PRO A 84 -41.23 17.73 47.41
N HIS A 85 -40.43 18.50 48.14
CA HIS A 85 -40.04 19.88 47.81
C HIS A 85 -41.21 20.86 47.66
N CYS A 86 -42.37 20.54 48.24
CA CYS A 86 -43.48 21.48 48.37
C CYS A 86 -43.34 22.34 49.63
N ALA A 87 -43.55 23.65 49.51
CA ALA A 87 -43.72 24.55 50.66
C ALA A 87 -45.18 24.63 51.09
N ASP A 88 -46.07 24.90 50.13
CA ASP A 88 -47.46 25.23 50.39
C ASP A 88 -48.34 24.11 49.84
N ILE A 89 -48.95 23.30 50.71
CA ILE A 89 -49.80 22.16 50.33
C ILE A 89 -51.28 22.57 50.34
N GLY A 90 -51.95 22.43 49.20
CA GLY A 90 -53.41 22.54 49.11
C GLY A 90 -54.06 21.16 49.22
N CYS A 91 -55.24 21.06 49.82
CA CYS A 91 -56.03 19.82 49.82
C CYS A 91 -57.54 20.07 49.98
N THR A 92 -58.36 19.17 49.42
CA THR A 92 -59.81 19.11 49.71
C THR A 92 -60.13 18.00 50.71
N THR A 93 -59.57 16.82 50.51
CA THR A 93 -59.59 15.68 51.44
C THR A 93 -58.18 15.41 51.98
N SER A 94 -58.06 14.61 53.03
CA SER A 94 -56.77 14.10 53.53
C SER A 94 -56.03 13.25 52.49
N SER A 95 -56.76 12.66 51.53
CA SER A 95 -56.21 11.88 50.41
C SER A 95 -55.87 12.69 49.15
N ASN A 96 -56.48 13.85 48.94
CA ASN A 96 -56.29 14.69 47.76
C ASN A 96 -55.45 15.93 48.09
N LYS A 97 -54.13 15.74 48.15
CA LYS A 97 -53.12 16.79 48.39
C LYS A 97 -52.42 17.16 47.09
N TRP A 98 -52.25 18.46 46.84
CA TRP A 98 -51.46 19.01 45.74
C TRP A 98 -50.50 20.09 46.23
N CYS A 99 -49.45 20.34 45.46
CA CYS A 99 -48.56 21.46 45.75
C CYS A 99 -49.07 22.77 45.10
N VAL A 100 -49.02 23.86 45.86
CA VAL A 100 -49.34 25.23 45.42
C VAL A 100 -48.06 26.03 45.14
N ARG A 101 -46.98 25.78 45.89
CA ARG A 101 -45.68 26.43 45.70
C ARG A 101 -44.54 25.53 46.19
N CYS A 102 -43.43 25.48 45.46
CA CYS A 102 -42.25 24.72 45.85
C CYS A 102 -41.40 25.44 46.92
N THR A 103 -40.65 24.67 47.72
CA THR A 103 -39.76 25.20 48.78
C THR A 103 -38.71 26.17 48.26
N ASP A 104 -38.17 25.89 47.08
CA ASP A 104 -37.16 26.71 46.44
C ASP A 104 -37.41 26.81 44.93
N SER A 105 -37.84 27.98 44.47
CA SER A 105 -38.18 28.23 43.07
C SER A 105 -36.98 28.28 42.12
N LEU A 106 -35.75 28.28 42.63
CA LEU A 106 -34.53 28.25 41.83
C LEU A 106 -34.22 26.82 41.37
N TYR A 107 -34.50 25.82 42.22
CA TYR A 107 -34.21 24.40 41.97
C TYR A 107 -35.44 23.57 41.59
N TYR A 108 -36.65 24.05 41.89
CA TYR A 108 -37.89 23.33 41.63
C TYR A 108 -38.88 24.17 40.81
N LYS A 109 -39.63 23.50 39.94
CA LYS A 109 -40.71 24.07 39.14
C LYS A 109 -42.01 23.33 39.43
N LEU A 110 -43.08 24.06 39.71
CA LEU A 110 -44.41 23.48 39.83
C LEU A 110 -44.92 23.12 38.44
N ILE A 111 -45.30 21.85 38.25
CA ILE A 111 -45.80 21.32 36.98
C ILE A 111 -47.10 20.58 37.27
N GLY A 112 -48.21 21.21 36.90
CA GLY A 112 -49.53 20.87 37.42
C GLY A 112 -49.54 21.02 38.94
N TYR A 113 -49.54 19.88 39.64
CA TYR A 113 -49.70 19.79 41.09
C TYR A 113 -48.46 19.27 41.83
N ASN A 114 -47.33 19.07 41.14
CA ASN A 114 -46.12 18.50 41.71
C ASN A 114 -44.90 19.39 41.44
N CYS A 115 -44.03 19.53 42.44
CA CYS A 115 -42.72 20.13 42.27
C CYS A 115 -41.77 19.14 41.60
N ARG A 116 -41.16 19.55 40.49
CA ARG A 116 -40.16 18.76 39.75
C ARG A 116 -38.85 19.54 39.68
N ASP A 117 -37.74 18.82 39.68
CA ASP A 117 -36.41 19.43 39.58
C ASP A 117 -36.23 20.22 38.28
N LYS A 118 -35.75 21.46 38.43
CA LYS A 118 -35.30 22.29 37.32
C LYS A 118 -34.03 21.72 36.71
N CYS A 119 -34.02 21.69 35.39
CA CYS A 119 -32.90 21.34 34.56
C CYS A 119 -31.64 22.13 34.97
N SER A 120 -30.51 21.44 34.99
CA SER A 120 -29.17 22.01 35.14
C SER A 120 -28.89 22.74 36.46
N THR A 121 -29.64 22.37 37.50
CA THR A 121 -29.28 22.66 38.90
C THR A 121 -28.80 21.38 39.59
N ARG A 122 -28.00 21.50 40.66
CA ARG A 122 -27.55 20.38 41.54
C ARG A 122 -27.17 19.08 40.81
N ASN A 123 -26.23 19.17 39.86
CA ASN A 123 -25.70 18.06 39.04
C ASN A 123 -26.61 17.49 37.93
N ARG A 124 -27.71 18.18 37.56
CA ARG A 124 -28.68 17.71 36.55
C ARG A 124 -28.55 18.41 35.19
N TRP A 125 -27.31 18.57 34.71
CA TRP A 125 -26.96 19.43 33.57
C TRP A 125 -27.17 18.77 32.21
N CYS A 126 -28.30 19.08 31.56
CA CYS A 126 -28.65 18.55 30.25
C CYS A 126 -27.84 19.22 29.13
N TRP A 127 -26.55 18.88 28.99
CA TRP A 127 -25.65 19.55 28.06
C TRP A 127 -24.65 18.61 27.37
N PRO A 128 -24.56 18.57 26.02
CA PRO A 128 -25.37 19.32 25.06
C PRO A 128 -26.76 18.69 24.90
N GLY A 129 -27.78 19.41 25.33
CA GLY A 129 -29.17 19.01 25.29
C GLY A 129 -30.10 20.17 25.67
N SER A 130 -31.39 19.89 25.71
CA SER A 130 -32.42 20.81 26.20
C SER A 130 -33.44 20.07 27.07
N CYS A 131 -34.08 20.77 27.99
CA CYS A 131 -35.08 20.19 28.88
C CYS A 131 -36.47 20.72 28.54
N GLY A 132 -37.37 19.83 28.11
CA GLY A 132 -38.77 20.19 27.87
C GLY A 132 -39.42 20.81 29.11
N ASN A 133 -39.97 22.02 28.98
CA ASN A 133 -40.53 22.82 30.08
C ASN A 133 -39.56 23.16 31.23
N GLU A 134 -38.25 23.15 30.99
CA GLU A 134 -37.17 23.32 31.99
C GLU A 134 -37.05 22.19 33.03
N ILE A 135 -37.66 21.02 32.79
CA ILE A 135 -37.69 19.92 33.76
C ILE A 135 -36.50 18.98 33.53
N ALA A 136 -35.73 18.66 34.57
CA ALA A 136 -34.54 17.80 34.46
C ALA A 136 -34.85 16.40 33.89
N SER A 137 -35.94 15.76 34.32
CA SER A 137 -36.36 14.45 33.77
C SER A 137 -36.81 14.52 32.30
N ASN A 138 -37.14 15.70 31.79
CA ASN A 138 -37.42 15.97 30.37
C ASN A 138 -36.16 16.35 29.58
N CYS A 139 -34.95 16.12 30.11
CA CYS A 139 -33.72 16.27 29.35
C CYS A 139 -33.76 15.43 28.06
N ASN A 140 -33.45 16.05 26.94
CA ASN A 140 -33.29 15.46 25.62
C ASN A 140 -31.96 15.95 25.04
N CYS A 141 -31.06 15.02 24.74
CA CYS A 141 -29.70 15.34 24.29
C CYS A 141 -29.62 15.59 22.79
N MET A 142 -28.55 16.27 22.38
CA MET A 142 -28.18 16.45 20.98
C MET A 142 -27.94 15.10 20.29
N ASN A 143 -28.21 15.03 18.98
CA ASN A 143 -27.82 13.90 18.14
C ASN A 143 -26.35 13.55 18.36
N GLY A 144 -26.07 12.27 18.62
CA GLY A 144 -24.72 11.81 18.97
C GLY A 144 -24.35 11.87 20.45
N PHE A 145 -25.32 12.21 21.33
CA PHE A 145 -25.21 12.08 22.79
C PHE A 145 -26.36 11.21 23.34
N LYS A 146 -26.05 10.28 24.24
CA LYS A 146 -27.05 9.55 25.04
C LYS A 146 -27.46 10.40 26.25
N THR A 147 -28.71 10.26 26.70
CA THR A 147 -29.14 10.89 27.96
C THR A 147 -28.93 9.93 29.13
N VAL A 148 -28.32 10.41 30.22
CA VAL A 148 -28.13 9.69 31.47
C VAL A 148 -28.99 10.37 32.54
N LYS A 149 -30.00 9.66 33.03
CA LYS A 149 -30.98 10.17 34.00
C LYS A 149 -30.97 9.33 35.27
N SER A 150 -31.03 10.00 36.42
CA SER A 150 -31.33 9.43 37.73
C SER A 150 -32.05 10.47 38.58
N GLU A 151 -32.43 10.13 39.81
CA GLU A 151 -32.98 11.12 40.76
C GLU A 151 -32.00 12.29 41.01
N LEU A 152 -30.70 12.05 40.86
CA LEU A 152 -29.61 13.00 41.15
C LEU A 152 -28.95 13.62 39.91
N THR A 153 -29.22 13.12 38.69
CA THR A 153 -28.52 13.54 37.46
C THR A 153 -29.45 13.56 36.24
N ALA A 154 -29.15 14.43 35.27
CA ALA A 154 -29.87 14.51 34.00
C ALA A 154 -28.92 15.06 32.93
N ASN A 155 -27.92 14.27 32.56
CA ASN A 155 -26.74 14.71 31.85
C ASN A 155 -26.67 14.06 30.45
N CYS A 156 -25.97 14.71 29.51
CA CYS A 156 -25.71 14.15 28.19
C CYS A 156 -24.28 13.59 28.15
N GLN A 157 -24.11 12.41 27.56
CA GLN A 157 -22.79 11.77 27.40
C GLN A 157 -22.58 11.39 25.94
N PRO A 158 -21.36 11.56 25.38
CA PRO A 158 -21.13 11.36 23.96
C PRO A 158 -21.26 9.89 23.55
N ILE A 159 -21.72 9.65 22.33
CA ILE A 159 -21.73 8.34 21.66
C ILE A 159 -21.11 8.38 20.24
N ILE A 160 -20.94 9.55 19.63
CA ILE A 160 -20.08 9.72 18.44
C ILE A 160 -18.65 9.34 18.83
N LYS A 161 -18.05 8.36 18.17
CA LYS A 161 -16.65 7.95 18.44
C LYS A 161 -15.63 8.89 17.77
N PRO A 162 -14.39 9.01 18.30
CA PRO A 162 -13.31 9.71 17.60
C PRO A 162 -12.90 9.00 16.30
N THR A 163 -12.43 9.76 15.31
CA THR A 163 -11.94 9.23 14.03
C THR A 163 -10.42 9.17 14.04
N ILE A 164 -9.84 8.05 13.57
CA ILE A 164 -8.42 8.00 13.20
C ILE A 164 -8.36 8.29 11.71
N ASN A 165 -7.81 9.44 11.33
CA ASN A 165 -7.79 9.90 9.94
C ASN A 165 -6.73 9.15 9.14
N TYR A 166 -5.47 9.15 9.62
CA TYR A 166 -4.35 8.39 9.06
C TYR A 166 -3.55 7.74 10.17
N CYS A 167 -2.90 6.62 9.84
CA CYS A 167 -2.13 5.77 10.77
C CYS A 167 -1.05 4.97 10.04
N GLN A 168 -0.36 5.59 9.07
CA GLN A 168 0.62 4.91 8.23
C GLN A 168 1.82 4.44 9.06
N ILE A 169 2.21 3.18 8.87
CA ILE A 169 3.38 2.57 9.51
C ILE A 169 4.48 2.35 8.46
N THR A 170 5.71 2.68 8.81
CA THR A 170 6.92 2.22 8.14
C THR A 170 7.71 1.33 9.11
N ALA A 171 7.83 0.04 8.81
CA ALA A 171 8.80 -0.82 9.46
C ALA A 171 10.20 -0.48 8.94
N VAL A 172 11.19 -0.39 9.84
CA VAL A 172 12.58 -0.04 9.50
C VAL A 172 13.55 -1.05 10.14
N ALA A 173 14.51 -1.54 9.35
CA ALA A 173 15.59 -2.43 9.78
C ALA A 173 16.83 -1.68 10.28
N LYS A 174 17.78 -2.41 10.88
CA LYS A 174 19.10 -1.86 11.31
C LYS A 174 19.97 -1.38 10.16
N ASP A 175 19.84 -1.96 8.97
CA ASP A 175 20.54 -1.56 7.75
C ASP A 175 19.85 -0.42 6.98
N GLY A 176 18.72 0.07 7.49
CA GLY A 176 17.92 1.12 6.84
C GLY A 176 16.89 0.62 5.82
N SER A 177 16.76 -0.69 5.59
CA SER A 177 15.66 -1.30 4.81
C SER A 177 14.30 -0.91 5.37
N LYS A 178 13.29 -0.79 4.49
CA LYS A 178 11.95 -0.31 4.83
C LYS A 178 10.86 -1.16 4.20
N SER A 179 9.74 -1.28 4.91
CA SER A 179 8.46 -1.78 4.39
C SER A 179 7.33 -0.92 4.95
N TYR A 180 6.23 -0.79 4.22
CA TYR A 180 5.19 0.20 4.47
C TYR A 180 3.81 -0.45 4.54
N SER A 181 2.99 0.00 5.49
CA SER A 181 1.56 -0.31 5.45
C SER A 181 0.93 0.38 4.23
N ASN A 182 0.21 -0.42 3.41
CA ASN A 182 -0.50 -0.06 2.17
C ASN A 182 -0.10 1.30 1.53
N GLY A 183 1.01 1.30 0.76
CA GLY A 183 1.80 2.47 0.34
C GLY A 183 1.16 3.52 -0.59
N GLY A 184 -0.17 3.63 -0.63
CA GLY A 184 -0.91 4.72 -1.29
C GLY A 184 -2.23 5.10 -0.61
N ALA A 185 -2.64 4.40 0.45
CA ALA A 185 -3.92 4.64 1.13
C ALA A 185 -3.74 5.65 2.28
N VAL A 186 -4.15 6.90 2.08
CA VAL A 186 -4.04 7.93 3.14
C VAL A 186 -4.91 7.59 4.36
N GLN A 187 -6.15 7.13 4.16
CA GLN A 187 -7.07 6.88 5.26
C GLN A 187 -6.69 5.64 6.09
N CYS A 188 -6.72 5.78 7.41
CA CYS A 188 -6.38 4.70 8.35
C CYS A 188 -7.24 3.44 8.15
N ILE A 189 -8.54 3.58 7.90
CA ILE A 189 -9.44 2.44 7.63
C ILE A 189 -9.12 1.68 6.32
N MET A 190 -8.33 2.28 5.42
CA MET A 190 -7.86 1.66 4.19
C MET A 190 -6.42 1.12 4.30
N GLN A 191 -5.75 1.32 5.44
CA GLN A 191 -4.49 0.66 5.75
C GLN A 191 -4.72 -0.84 5.99
N LYS A 192 -3.67 -1.63 5.77
CA LYS A 192 -3.71 -3.09 5.85
C LYS A 192 -2.42 -3.63 6.44
N ASP A 193 -2.52 -4.82 7.01
CA ASP A 193 -1.40 -5.69 7.32
C ASP A 193 -0.44 -5.81 6.13
N PHE A 194 0.85 -5.83 6.41
CA PHE A 194 1.92 -5.74 5.41
C PHE A 194 3.10 -6.63 5.78
N TYR A 195 3.90 -7.01 4.79
CA TYR A 195 4.95 -8.01 4.93
C TYR A 195 6.36 -7.41 4.85
N GLY A 196 7.36 -8.15 5.28
CA GLY A 196 8.75 -7.80 5.00
C GLY A 196 9.77 -8.84 5.46
N ARG A 197 10.89 -8.89 4.73
CA ARG A 197 11.97 -9.86 4.92
C ARG A 197 13.02 -9.54 5.98
N PHE A 198 12.84 -8.47 6.75
CA PHE A 198 13.84 -8.01 7.71
C PHE A 198 13.31 -8.00 9.15
N GLN A 199 14.24 -8.18 10.10
CA GLN A 199 13.97 -7.98 11.52
C GLN A 199 13.75 -6.49 11.77
N VAL A 200 12.61 -6.13 12.36
CA VAL A 200 12.28 -4.72 12.63
C VAL A 200 13.14 -4.20 13.78
N ASP A 201 13.80 -3.07 13.57
CA ASP A 201 14.53 -2.32 14.60
C ASP A 201 13.63 -1.25 15.22
N ARG A 202 12.83 -0.57 14.38
CA ARG A 202 11.81 0.38 14.82
C ARG A 202 10.68 0.53 13.81
N PHE A 203 9.50 0.89 14.29
CA PHE A 203 8.43 1.44 13.48
C PHE A 203 8.49 2.96 13.52
N LYS A 204 8.41 3.59 12.34
CA LYS A 204 8.02 5.00 12.20
C LYS A 204 6.54 5.08 11.86
N ILE A 205 5.86 6.05 12.44
CA ILE A 205 4.40 6.14 12.46
C ILE A 205 4.01 7.58 12.13
N ASN A 206 3.13 7.73 11.14
CA ASN A 206 2.49 9.00 10.79
C ASN A 206 0.99 8.88 11.11
N PHE A 207 0.51 9.69 12.05
CA PHE A 207 -0.79 9.49 12.70
C PHE A 207 -1.55 10.78 13.00
N GLN A 208 -2.86 10.79 12.72
CA GLN A 208 -3.77 11.86 13.15
C GLN A 208 -5.10 11.30 13.64
N ALA A 209 -5.57 11.82 14.77
CA ALA A 209 -6.89 11.57 15.33
C ALA A 209 -7.71 12.87 15.43
N VAL A 210 -9.01 12.79 15.16
CA VAL A 210 -9.93 13.93 15.14
C VAL A 210 -11.18 13.62 15.97
N PHE A 211 -11.58 14.57 16.81
CA PHE A 211 -12.89 14.57 17.45
C PHE A 211 -13.41 15.99 17.56
N LYS A 212 -14.35 16.34 16.67
CA LYS A 212 -14.95 17.67 16.54
C LYS A 212 -16.46 17.55 16.73
N VAL A 213 -16.95 17.95 17.89
CA VAL A 213 -18.40 18.08 18.16
C VAL A 213 -18.83 19.49 17.78
N GLN A 214 -19.85 19.61 16.93
CA GLN A 214 -20.47 20.90 16.59
C GLN A 214 -21.78 21.04 17.38
N VAL A 215 -21.81 22.00 18.31
CA VAL A 215 -22.97 22.23 19.17
C VAL A 215 -23.97 23.13 18.44
N THR A 216 -25.00 22.54 17.86
CA THR A 216 -26.04 23.23 17.07
C THR A 216 -27.20 23.83 17.88
N ILE A 217 -27.17 23.73 19.22
CA ILE A 217 -28.18 24.31 20.12
C ILE A 217 -27.62 25.52 20.87
N SER A 218 -28.49 26.48 21.19
CA SER A 218 -28.14 27.66 21.98
C SER A 218 -27.64 27.28 23.38
N ARG A 219 -26.47 27.78 23.78
CA ARG A 219 -25.92 27.58 25.14
C ARG A 219 -26.80 28.30 26.18
N PRO A 220 -27.36 27.58 27.17
CA PRO A 220 -28.18 28.18 28.23
C PRO A 220 -27.31 28.83 29.32
N HIS A 221 -27.87 29.81 30.05
CA HIS A 221 -27.12 30.69 30.98
C HIS A 221 -26.36 29.99 32.14
N PHE A 222 -26.70 28.74 32.46
CA PHE A 222 -26.01 27.91 33.46
C PHE A 222 -24.83 27.10 32.89
N ILE A 223 -24.51 27.24 31.60
CA ILE A 223 -23.27 26.73 30.99
C ILE A 223 -22.45 27.92 30.51
N SER A 224 -21.20 28.03 30.95
CA SER A 224 -20.32 29.11 30.49
C SER A 224 -19.61 28.75 29.19
N ARG A 225 -19.07 27.52 29.10
CA ARG A 225 -18.35 26.99 27.93
C ARG A 225 -18.32 25.47 27.92
N GLU A 226 -18.01 24.89 26.77
CA GLU A 226 -17.74 23.46 26.58
C GLU A 226 -16.53 23.27 25.65
N LEU A 227 -15.81 22.17 25.84
CA LEU A 227 -14.71 21.75 24.97
C LEU A 227 -14.76 20.24 24.76
N PHE A 228 -14.60 19.82 23.51
CA PHE A 228 -14.55 18.44 23.09
C PHE A 228 -13.26 18.17 22.31
N GLY A 229 -12.72 16.96 22.43
CA GLY A 229 -11.52 16.57 21.69
C GLY A 229 -10.89 15.27 22.15
N ILE A 230 -9.78 14.92 21.52
CA ILE A 230 -8.89 13.81 21.90
C ILE A 230 -8.28 14.10 23.28
N THR A 231 -8.39 13.16 24.21
CA THR A 231 -7.81 13.23 25.56
C THR A 231 -6.57 12.36 25.68
N ASP A 232 -6.59 11.16 25.10
CA ASP A 232 -5.50 10.18 25.23
C ASP A 232 -5.25 9.47 23.90
N VAL A 233 -3.97 9.22 23.62
CA VAL A 233 -3.49 8.48 22.45
C VAL A 233 -2.41 7.52 22.92
N GLU A 234 -2.69 6.23 22.86
CA GLU A 234 -1.74 5.17 23.19
C GLU A 234 -1.62 4.18 22.02
N ILE A 235 -0.40 3.71 21.77
CA ILE A 235 -0.12 2.66 20.79
C ILE A 235 0.48 1.48 21.55
N SER A 236 -0.28 0.39 21.66
CA SER A 236 0.18 -0.86 22.25
C SER A 236 0.76 -1.78 21.18
N MET A 237 1.81 -2.53 21.54
CA MET A 237 2.54 -3.39 20.60
C MET A 237 2.53 -4.83 21.11
N LYS A 238 2.14 -5.77 20.26
CA LYS A 238 2.10 -7.20 20.55
C LYS A 238 2.88 -8.00 19.50
N LYS A 239 3.71 -8.95 19.94
CA LYS A 239 4.16 -10.06 19.08
C LYS A 239 3.08 -11.14 19.08
N ILE A 240 2.79 -11.70 17.92
CA ILE A 240 1.89 -12.85 17.75
C ILE A 240 2.65 -13.95 16.99
N THR A 241 2.69 -15.15 17.56
CA THR A 241 3.32 -16.33 16.94
C THR A 241 2.48 -16.87 15.78
N VAL A 242 3.06 -17.76 14.97
CA VAL A 242 2.32 -18.54 13.93
C VAL A 242 1.16 -19.34 14.54
N SER A 243 1.30 -19.82 15.79
CA SER A 243 0.23 -20.52 16.53
C SER A 243 -0.82 -19.59 17.16
N GLY A 244 -0.71 -18.27 17.00
CA GLY A 244 -1.64 -17.28 17.57
C GLY A 244 -1.36 -16.86 19.01
N ASN A 245 -0.32 -17.39 19.66
CA ASN A 245 0.07 -16.98 21.01
C ASN A 245 0.52 -15.51 21.00
N GLN A 246 0.06 -14.71 21.97
CA GLN A 246 0.36 -13.29 22.06
C GLN A 246 1.34 -12.99 23.18
N LYS A 247 2.31 -12.11 22.91
CA LYS A 247 3.22 -11.52 23.90
C LYS A 247 3.13 -9.99 23.80
N ASP A 248 2.71 -9.34 24.89
CA ASP A 248 2.73 -7.88 24.99
C ASP A 248 4.18 -7.36 25.03
N LEU A 249 4.49 -6.38 24.19
CA LEU A 249 5.82 -5.75 24.08
C LEU A 249 5.86 -4.33 24.66
N GLY A 250 4.76 -3.87 25.26
CA GLY A 250 4.63 -2.56 25.88
C GLY A 250 3.55 -1.68 25.25
N THR A 251 3.44 -0.45 25.74
CA THR A 251 2.49 0.56 25.25
C THR A 251 3.10 1.94 25.36
N THR A 252 3.15 2.67 24.24
CA THR A 252 3.67 4.04 24.19
C THR A 252 2.51 5.02 24.26
N ARG A 253 2.54 5.95 25.22
CA ARG A 253 1.52 7.00 25.39
C ARG A 253 2.02 8.31 24.78
N TYR A 254 1.40 8.73 23.69
CA TYR A 254 1.71 9.96 22.96
C TYR A 254 0.89 11.16 23.43
N LYS A 255 -0.29 10.89 24.02
CA LYS A 255 -1.03 11.84 24.84
C LYS A 255 -1.69 11.10 26.01
N SER A 256 -1.76 11.73 27.18
CA SER A 256 -2.76 11.37 28.17
C SER A 256 -3.29 12.62 28.90
N ASP A 257 -4.59 12.60 29.16
CA ASP A 257 -5.32 13.55 29.99
C ASP A 257 -6.41 12.76 30.71
N SER A 258 -6.01 12.03 31.75
CA SER A 258 -6.91 11.24 32.61
C SER A 258 -8.13 12.04 33.10
N SER A 259 -7.98 13.36 33.22
CA SER A 259 -8.99 14.29 33.73
C SER A 259 -9.92 14.93 32.69
N SER A 260 -9.70 14.69 31.39
CA SER A 260 -10.43 15.35 30.29
C SER A 260 -10.43 16.89 30.35
N ARG A 261 -9.39 17.52 30.93
CA ARG A 261 -9.28 18.98 31.14
C ARG A 261 -8.61 19.74 29.98
N TYR A 262 -7.84 19.05 29.15
CA TYR A 262 -7.11 19.59 27.99
C TYR A 262 -7.40 18.79 26.70
N PRO A 263 -8.68 18.60 26.32
CA PRO A 263 -9.05 17.96 25.07
C PRO A 263 -8.57 18.78 23.87
N GLN A 264 -8.10 18.11 22.81
CA GLN A 264 -7.69 18.77 21.56
C GLN A 264 -8.57 18.28 20.39
N PRO A 265 -9.22 19.17 19.61
CA PRO A 265 -10.11 18.74 18.52
C PRO A 265 -9.43 17.95 17.40
N VAL A 266 -8.10 18.08 17.27
CA VAL A 266 -7.19 17.29 16.44
C VAL A 266 -5.96 16.95 17.29
N TYR A 267 -5.46 15.73 17.17
CA TYR A 267 -4.13 15.33 17.65
C TYR A 267 -3.36 14.70 16.47
N GLU A 268 -2.08 15.04 16.32
CA GLU A 268 -1.29 14.75 15.12
C GLU A 268 0.17 14.48 15.51
N ASN A 269 0.81 13.50 14.88
CA ASN A 269 2.20 13.12 15.11
C ASN A 269 2.75 12.37 13.89
N ASP A 270 3.53 13.06 13.06
CA ASP A 270 3.97 12.56 11.75
C ASP A 270 5.28 11.74 11.79
N ASN A 271 5.93 11.66 12.95
CA ASN A 271 7.25 11.02 13.13
C ASN A 271 7.34 10.26 14.47
N ALA A 272 6.21 9.74 14.96
CA ALA A 272 6.17 8.87 16.12
C ALA A 272 7.05 7.63 15.84
N THR A 273 7.93 7.28 16.78
CA THR A 273 8.86 6.15 16.64
C THR A 273 8.73 5.20 17.81
N ILE A 274 8.62 3.89 17.53
CA ILE A 274 8.58 2.81 18.53
C ILE A 274 9.68 1.80 18.18
N PHE A 275 10.61 1.56 19.10
CA PHE A 275 11.69 0.59 18.93
C PHE A 275 11.23 -0.83 19.23
N VAL A 276 11.86 -1.82 18.58
CA VAL A 276 11.57 -3.25 18.71
C VAL A 276 12.82 -3.96 19.24
N GLN A 277 12.64 -4.78 20.27
CA GLN A 277 13.72 -5.57 20.91
C GLN A 277 13.52 -7.09 20.76
N GLU A 278 12.55 -7.51 19.93
CA GLU A 278 12.22 -8.91 19.67
C GLU A 278 12.64 -9.35 18.28
N SER A 279 13.12 -10.58 18.15
CA SER A 279 13.28 -11.25 16.84
C SER A 279 12.00 -12.00 16.44
N LEU A 280 11.78 -12.13 15.14
CA LEU A 280 10.65 -12.84 14.53
C LEU A 280 11.14 -14.05 13.72
N GLN A 281 10.40 -15.16 13.83
CA GLN A 281 10.46 -16.30 12.91
C GLN A 281 9.46 -16.08 11.76
N ASN A 282 9.65 -16.72 10.61
CA ASN A 282 8.79 -16.51 9.44
C ASN A 282 7.32 -16.86 9.76
N GLY A 283 6.40 -15.97 9.38
CA GLY A 283 4.98 -16.03 9.74
C GLY A 283 4.63 -15.39 11.09
N GLU A 284 5.60 -15.10 11.96
CA GLU A 284 5.34 -14.29 13.16
C GLU A 284 5.13 -12.82 12.79
N ARG A 285 4.34 -12.13 13.61
CA ARG A 285 3.95 -10.73 13.34
C ARG A 285 4.03 -9.84 14.56
N ILE A 286 4.32 -8.56 14.33
CA ILE A 286 4.18 -7.51 15.34
C ILE A 286 3.01 -6.63 14.95
N CYS A 287 2.01 -6.57 15.83
CA CYS A 287 0.79 -5.80 15.64
C CYS A 287 0.80 -4.57 16.53
N LEU A 288 0.60 -3.39 15.92
CA LEU A 288 0.46 -2.11 16.60
C LEU A 288 -1.02 -1.77 16.67
N THR A 289 -1.55 -1.63 17.89
CA THR A 289 -2.94 -1.20 18.12
C THR A 289 -2.93 0.25 18.53
N PHE A 290 -3.36 1.11 17.61
CA PHE A 290 -3.68 2.50 17.89
C PHE A 290 -4.96 2.54 18.73
N ARG A 291 -4.92 3.23 19.87
CA ARG A 291 -6.09 3.46 20.72
C ARG A 291 -6.21 4.93 21.04
N VAL A 292 -7.39 5.47 20.73
CA VAL A 292 -7.72 6.89 20.84
C VAL A 292 -8.90 7.03 21.78
N GLN A 293 -8.71 7.78 22.86
CA GLN A 293 -9.78 8.21 23.74
C GLN A 293 -10.09 9.68 23.51
N ALA A 294 -11.37 9.99 23.46
CA ALA A 294 -11.89 11.33 23.35
C ALA A 294 -12.95 11.60 24.41
N GLY A 295 -13.26 12.87 24.61
CA GLY A 295 -14.18 13.35 25.62
C GLY A 295 -14.03 14.86 25.72
N GLY A 296 -13.90 15.35 26.95
CA GLY A 296 -13.69 16.75 27.25
C GLY A 296 -14.50 17.17 28.47
N TYR A 297 -15.00 18.40 28.49
CA TYR A 297 -15.76 18.94 29.61
C TYR A 297 -16.74 20.04 29.21
N PHE A 298 -17.66 20.34 30.11
CA PHE A 298 -18.38 21.61 30.15
C PHE A 298 -18.17 22.32 31.48
N VAL A 299 -18.39 23.62 31.49
CA VAL A 299 -18.37 24.45 32.70
C VAL A 299 -19.80 24.81 33.05
N SER A 300 -20.32 24.15 34.07
CA SER A 300 -21.56 24.53 34.72
C SER A 300 -21.35 25.77 35.60
N LYS A 301 -22.37 26.61 35.68
CA LYS A 301 -22.39 27.82 36.51
C LYS A 301 -23.58 27.79 37.46
N ASP A 302 -23.31 27.92 38.75
CA ASP A 302 -24.33 28.10 39.77
C ASP A 302 -24.88 29.53 39.70
N LEU A 303 -26.19 29.66 39.45
CA LEU A 303 -26.85 30.95 39.26
C LEU A 303 -27.11 31.70 40.58
N THR A 304 -26.86 31.07 41.73
CA THR A 304 -27.12 31.64 43.08
C THR A 304 -25.84 32.13 43.75
N THR A 305 -24.74 31.41 43.57
CA THR A 305 -23.41 31.74 44.11
C THR A 305 -22.46 32.32 43.07
N ASN A 306 -22.86 32.36 41.79
CA ASN A 306 -22.03 32.76 40.64
C ASN A 306 -20.76 31.88 40.47
N THR A 307 -20.67 30.72 41.13
CA THR A 307 -19.52 29.81 41.06
C THR A 307 -19.52 28.97 39.79
N GLU A 308 -18.34 28.67 39.25
CA GLU A 308 -18.15 27.78 38.10
C GLU A 308 -17.62 26.41 38.54
N ARG A 309 -18.18 25.34 37.98
CA ARG A 309 -17.71 23.96 38.16
C ARG A 309 -17.51 23.29 36.81
N GLN A 310 -16.29 22.81 36.59
CA GLN A 310 -15.95 21.92 35.48
C GLN A 310 -16.55 20.53 35.69
N VAL A 311 -17.19 19.99 34.65
CA VAL A 311 -17.81 18.67 34.64
C VAL A 311 -17.28 17.91 33.42
N PRO A 312 -16.50 16.82 33.60
CA PRO A 312 -15.98 16.03 32.50
C PRO A 312 -17.07 15.17 31.85
N TYR A 313 -16.92 14.91 30.56
CA TYR A 313 -17.67 13.88 29.84
C TYR A 313 -17.04 12.50 30.03
N ASP A 314 -17.87 11.46 29.94
CA ASP A 314 -17.42 10.06 29.84
C ASP A 314 -16.50 9.91 28.64
N LYS A 315 -15.40 9.15 28.80
CA LYS A 315 -14.49 8.86 27.69
C LYS A 315 -15.06 7.81 26.75
N ILE A 316 -14.83 8.05 25.46
CA ILE A 316 -15.27 7.25 24.32
C ILE A 316 -14.05 6.89 23.48
N GLU A 317 -14.03 5.69 22.92
CA GLU A 317 -12.84 5.18 22.24
C GLU A 317 -13.05 4.53 20.87
N THR A 318 -12.03 4.71 20.04
CA THR A 318 -11.80 4.03 18.77
C THR A 318 -10.42 3.39 18.83
N SER A 319 -10.30 2.19 18.28
CA SER A 319 -9.02 1.55 18.03
C SER A 319 -8.92 1.03 16.61
N HIS A 320 -7.70 0.86 16.13
CA HIS A 320 -7.37 0.20 14.88
C HIS A 320 -6.04 -0.55 15.06
N THR A 321 -5.90 -1.70 14.40
CA THR A 321 -4.71 -2.56 14.55
C THR A 321 -4.15 -2.87 13.17
N LEU A 322 -2.84 -2.71 13.02
CA LEU A 322 -2.08 -3.07 11.82
C LEU A 322 -0.89 -3.95 12.21
N CYS A 323 -0.67 -5.03 11.47
CA CYS A 323 0.42 -5.96 11.70
C CYS A 323 1.48 -5.91 10.59
N TYR A 324 2.75 -5.94 11.01
CA TYR A 324 3.87 -6.34 10.17
C TYR A 324 4.08 -7.84 10.32
N ILE A 325 3.99 -8.60 9.22
CA ILE A 325 4.31 -10.03 9.15
C ILE A 325 5.74 -10.18 8.64
N TYR A 326 6.58 -10.89 9.39
CA TYR A 326 7.94 -11.18 8.95
C TYR A 326 7.99 -12.45 8.08
N ASP A 327 8.60 -12.35 6.92
CA ASP A 327 8.81 -13.47 5.99
C ASP A 327 10.08 -13.22 5.16
N ASN A 328 11.12 -14.01 5.42
CA ASN A 328 12.39 -14.00 4.70
C ASN A 328 12.63 -15.34 3.97
N ILE A 329 11.57 -16.01 3.49
CA ILE A 329 11.69 -17.23 2.69
C ILE A 329 11.34 -16.91 1.22
N PRO A 330 12.32 -16.87 0.30
CA PRO A 330 12.02 -16.65 -1.12
C PRO A 330 11.19 -17.80 -1.74
N PRO A 331 10.33 -17.48 -2.73
CA PRO A 331 9.52 -18.46 -3.46
C PRO A 331 10.29 -19.69 -3.92
N LYS A 332 9.56 -20.80 -4.04
CA LYS A 332 10.06 -22.10 -4.48
C LYS A 332 9.32 -22.59 -5.72
N HIS A 333 9.98 -23.46 -6.48
CA HIS A 333 9.32 -24.28 -7.48
C HIS A 333 9.14 -25.72 -6.97
N CYS A 334 8.01 -26.36 -7.28
CA CYS A 334 7.64 -27.69 -6.77
C CYS A 334 8.67 -28.81 -7.01
N ALA A 335 9.55 -28.65 -8.01
CA ALA A 335 10.63 -29.60 -8.27
C ALA A 335 11.83 -29.50 -7.28
N GLU A 336 11.92 -28.44 -6.45
CA GLU A 336 12.94 -28.35 -5.40
C GLU A 336 12.68 -29.43 -4.33
N ASP A 337 11.44 -29.51 -3.86
CA ASP A 337 10.96 -30.52 -2.92
C ASP A 337 10.48 -31.81 -3.62
N HIS A 338 10.85 -31.98 -4.91
CA HIS A 338 10.56 -33.15 -5.77
C HIS A 338 9.06 -33.51 -5.94
N SER A 339 8.14 -32.62 -5.56
CA SER A 339 6.70 -32.85 -5.61
C SER A 339 6.09 -32.76 -7.02
N CYS A 340 6.88 -32.34 -8.01
CA CYS A 340 6.48 -32.31 -9.42
C CYS A 340 7.66 -32.61 -10.36
N ARG A 341 7.36 -32.94 -11.63
CA ARG A 341 8.35 -33.20 -12.69
C ARG A 341 8.56 -32.03 -13.65
N SER A 342 8.02 -30.84 -13.35
CA SER A 342 8.18 -29.65 -14.21
C SER A 342 9.57 -29.02 -14.04
N GLU A 343 10.05 -28.27 -15.04
CA GLU A 343 11.17 -27.36 -14.81
C GLU A 343 10.65 -26.01 -14.27
N PRO A 344 11.40 -25.29 -13.41
CA PRO A 344 11.02 -23.95 -12.95
C PRO A 344 10.82 -22.92 -14.08
N LEU A 345 11.45 -23.15 -15.24
CA LEU A 345 11.28 -22.34 -16.44
C LEU A 345 11.42 -23.22 -17.69
N ILE A 346 10.36 -23.26 -18.50
CA ILE A 346 10.30 -24.03 -19.74
C ILE A 346 10.26 -23.05 -20.91
N LEU A 347 11.06 -23.33 -21.95
CA LEU A 347 10.97 -22.66 -23.25
C LEU A 347 10.53 -23.70 -24.27
N SER A 348 9.58 -23.36 -25.15
CA SER A 348 9.06 -24.30 -26.16
C SER A 348 10.14 -24.80 -27.12
N ARG A 349 11.24 -24.07 -27.28
CA ARG A 349 12.46 -24.49 -27.99
C ARG A 349 13.70 -23.93 -27.28
N ARG A 350 14.79 -24.70 -27.24
CA ARG A 350 16.14 -24.24 -26.86
C ARG A 350 16.98 -23.81 -28.07
N LEU A 351 16.64 -24.30 -29.26
CA LEU A 351 17.26 -23.98 -30.56
C LEU A 351 16.14 -23.59 -31.53
N SER A 352 16.21 -22.44 -32.20
CA SER A 352 15.10 -21.94 -33.02
C SER A 352 15.51 -21.02 -34.17
N SER A 353 14.91 -21.24 -35.35
CA SER A 353 14.88 -20.28 -36.46
C SER A 353 13.66 -19.35 -36.43
N SER A 354 12.68 -19.63 -35.57
CA SER A 354 11.58 -18.71 -35.25
C SER A 354 11.98 -17.75 -34.12
N ARG A 355 11.58 -16.49 -34.25
CA ARG A 355 11.75 -15.46 -33.21
C ARG A 355 10.73 -15.60 -32.07
N ASN A 356 9.60 -16.26 -32.32
CA ASN A 356 8.52 -16.40 -31.35
C ASN A 356 8.77 -17.65 -30.50
N ILE A 357 8.98 -17.45 -29.20
CA ILE A 357 9.21 -18.52 -28.21
C ILE A 357 8.10 -18.45 -27.16
N THR A 358 7.49 -19.60 -26.85
CA THR A 358 6.55 -19.73 -25.73
C THR A 358 7.34 -20.03 -24.46
N VAL A 359 7.07 -19.28 -23.40
CA VAL A 359 7.70 -19.41 -22.08
C VAL A 359 6.64 -19.91 -21.09
N GLN A 360 6.94 -20.94 -20.31
CA GLN A 360 6.03 -21.48 -19.30
C GLN A 360 6.72 -21.56 -17.93
N PHE A 361 5.94 -21.27 -16.89
CA PHE A 361 6.39 -21.13 -15.49
C PHE A 361 5.31 -21.65 -14.52
N ASN A 362 4.83 -22.87 -14.77
CA ASN A 362 3.94 -23.57 -13.85
C ASN A 362 4.70 -23.99 -12.57
N GLY A 363 3.97 -24.43 -11.53
CA GLY A 363 4.58 -25.13 -10.39
C GLY A 363 5.29 -24.24 -9.36
N TRP A 364 5.25 -22.93 -9.51
CA TRP A 364 5.76 -21.98 -8.52
C TRP A 364 4.78 -21.79 -7.37
N MET A 365 5.32 -21.75 -6.16
CA MET A 365 4.57 -21.49 -4.93
C MET A 365 5.44 -20.74 -3.93
N ASP A 366 4.76 -20.02 -3.05
CA ASP A 366 5.37 -19.59 -1.80
C ASP A 366 5.18 -20.69 -0.74
N PRO A 367 5.98 -20.75 0.34
CA PRO A 367 5.72 -21.63 1.47
C PRO A 367 4.32 -21.43 2.06
N ASN A 368 3.86 -22.41 2.87
CA ASN A 368 2.56 -22.40 3.55
C ASN A 368 2.15 -20.99 4.03
N MET A 369 0.93 -20.54 3.69
CA MET A 369 0.41 -19.18 3.95
C MET A 369 0.43 -18.72 5.42
N ASN A 370 0.67 -19.62 6.37
CA ASN A 370 0.91 -19.29 7.78
C ASN A 370 2.38 -18.88 8.07
N ILE A 371 3.27 -18.95 7.08
CA ILE A 371 4.73 -18.78 7.18
C ILE A 371 5.23 -17.86 6.05
N GLY A 372 4.81 -18.14 4.81
CA GLY A 372 5.12 -17.33 3.63
C GLY A 372 4.05 -16.26 3.34
N SER A 373 4.47 -15.17 2.70
CA SER A 373 3.64 -14.02 2.35
C SER A 373 2.80 -14.22 1.08
N GLY A 374 3.12 -15.21 0.26
CA GLY A 374 2.50 -15.52 -1.02
C GLY A 374 3.06 -14.69 -2.18
N ILE A 375 3.16 -15.29 -3.36
CA ILE A 375 3.65 -14.64 -4.60
C ILE A 375 2.87 -13.33 -4.87
N GLU A 376 3.60 -12.27 -5.19
CA GLU A 376 3.09 -10.98 -5.66
C GLU A 376 3.10 -10.91 -7.19
N SER A 377 4.21 -11.31 -7.82
CA SER A 377 4.42 -11.14 -9.26
C SER A 377 5.45 -12.10 -9.86
N TYR A 378 5.33 -12.31 -11.17
CA TYR A 378 6.32 -12.93 -12.03
C TYR A 378 6.83 -11.90 -13.04
N GLU A 379 8.13 -11.81 -13.22
CA GLU A 379 8.77 -10.97 -14.23
C GLU A 379 9.58 -11.87 -15.17
N ILE A 380 9.36 -11.75 -16.47
CA ILE A 380 10.17 -12.41 -17.50
C ILE A 380 10.97 -11.36 -18.25
N ALA A 381 12.30 -11.44 -18.16
CA ALA A 381 13.24 -10.54 -18.80
C ALA A 381 14.12 -11.28 -19.82
N VAL A 382 14.37 -10.66 -20.98
CA VAL A 382 15.16 -11.25 -22.07
C VAL A 382 16.44 -10.44 -22.30
N TYR A 383 17.59 -11.12 -22.24
CA TYR A 383 18.92 -10.52 -22.33
C TYR A 383 19.72 -11.08 -23.51
N GLU A 384 20.55 -10.23 -24.11
CA GLU A 384 21.57 -10.62 -25.09
C GLU A 384 22.80 -11.18 -24.36
N VAL A 385 23.41 -12.24 -24.91
CA VAL A 385 24.56 -12.91 -24.29
C VAL A 385 25.86 -12.48 -24.99
N GLU A 386 26.79 -11.89 -24.24
CA GLU A 386 28.03 -11.29 -24.72
C GLU A 386 29.29 -12.02 -24.25
N HIS A 387 30.26 -12.11 -25.14
CA HIS A 387 31.54 -12.78 -24.90
C HIS A 387 32.47 -11.86 -24.09
N ILE A 388 32.86 -12.30 -22.89
CA ILE A 388 33.73 -11.57 -21.98
C ILE A 388 34.92 -12.48 -21.63
N SER A 389 36.07 -12.17 -22.25
CA SER A 389 37.37 -12.86 -22.15
C SER A 389 37.37 -14.38 -22.40
N SER A 390 36.82 -15.18 -21.50
CA SER A 390 36.82 -16.66 -21.56
C SER A 390 35.48 -17.30 -21.19
N ALA A 391 34.42 -16.51 -21.05
CA ALA A 391 33.06 -16.98 -20.78
C ALA A 391 32.03 -16.03 -21.39
N ILE A 392 30.78 -16.48 -21.53
CA ILE A 392 29.68 -15.66 -22.02
C ILE A 392 28.79 -15.21 -20.84
N GLN A 393 28.39 -13.94 -20.77
CA GLN A 393 27.50 -13.39 -19.73
C GLN A 393 26.30 -12.70 -20.38
N GLY A 394 25.14 -12.65 -19.71
CA GLY A 394 24.07 -11.73 -20.10
C GLY A 394 24.53 -10.27 -19.97
N ARG A 395 24.18 -9.43 -20.95
CA ARG A 395 24.47 -7.98 -20.89
C ARG A 395 23.46 -7.30 -19.96
N ASP A 396 23.83 -7.12 -18.70
CA ASP A 396 22.99 -6.57 -17.62
C ASP A 396 22.31 -5.22 -18.00
N ASN A 397 22.95 -4.41 -18.84
CA ASN A 397 22.47 -3.07 -19.25
C ASN A 397 21.60 -3.03 -20.53
N ASN A 398 21.12 -4.16 -21.08
CA ASN A 398 20.38 -4.16 -22.35
C ASN A 398 19.24 -5.19 -22.37
N VAL A 399 18.26 -4.99 -21.49
CA VAL A 399 17.03 -5.80 -21.47
C VAL A 399 16.21 -5.51 -22.73
N ILE A 400 15.92 -6.55 -23.52
CA ILE A 400 15.15 -6.43 -24.77
C ILE A 400 13.65 -6.27 -24.48
N GLN A 401 13.16 -7.08 -23.56
CA GLN A 401 11.75 -7.23 -23.26
C GLN A 401 11.61 -7.57 -21.77
N ILE A 402 10.68 -6.90 -21.10
CA ILE A 402 10.22 -7.25 -19.74
C ILE A 402 8.72 -7.51 -19.83
N LEU A 403 8.26 -8.64 -19.28
CA LEU A 403 6.87 -8.98 -19.12
C LEU A 403 6.56 -9.18 -17.64
N ASN A 404 5.71 -8.32 -17.06
CA ASN A 404 5.16 -8.51 -15.73
C ASN A 404 3.83 -9.29 -15.83
N ILE A 405 3.69 -10.33 -15.03
CA ILE A 405 2.48 -11.15 -14.89
C ILE A 405 2.12 -11.23 -13.41
N TYR A 406 0.85 -11.02 -13.08
CA TYR A 406 0.34 -11.10 -11.72
C TYR A 406 -0.43 -12.41 -11.51
N PRO A 407 -0.43 -13.01 -10.30
CA PRO A 407 -1.21 -14.22 -10.01
C PRO A 407 -2.71 -14.06 -10.30
N SER A 408 -3.25 -12.84 -10.24
CA SER A 408 -4.61 -12.48 -10.63
C SER A 408 -4.96 -12.82 -12.08
N ASP A 409 -3.96 -12.86 -12.96
CA ASP A 409 -4.18 -13.07 -14.39
C ASP A 409 -4.44 -14.55 -14.72
N ASN A 410 -4.13 -15.47 -13.80
CA ASN A 410 -4.13 -16.91 -13.99
C ASN A 410 -3.32 -17.39 -15.23
N ARG A 411 -2.26 -16.64 -15.60
CA ARG A 411 -1.38 -16.93 -16.74
C ARG A 411 -0.06 -17.54 -16.26
N THR A 412 0.21 -18.78 -16.67
CA THR A 412 1.50 -19.49 -16.45
C THR A 412 2.27 -19.75 -17.75
N SER A 413 1.82 -19.14 -18.85
CA SER A 413 2.36 -19.27 -20.20
C SER A 413 2.26 -17.93 -20.93
N VAL A 414 3.36 -17.48 -21.55
CA VAL A 414 3.43 -16.24 -22.34
C VAL A 414 4.26 -16.45 -23.62
N HIS A 415 4.20 -15.50 -24.55
CA HIS A 415 5.05 -15.47 -25.73
C HIS A 415 6.05 -14.31 -25.64
N ILE A 416 7.32 -14.59 -25.93
CA ILE A 416 8.36 -13.59 -26.16
C ILE A 416 8.73 -13.57 -27.64
N GLU A 417 9.15 -12.40 -28.13
CA GLU A 417 9.60 -12.22 -29.51
C GLU A 417 11.05 -11.77 -29.52
N LEU A 418 11.94 -12.62 -30.03
CA LEU A 418 13.36 -12.34 -30.11
C LEU A 418 13.65 -11.26 -31.19
N PRO A 419 14.65 -10.38 -30.98
CA PRO A 419 15.02 -9.35 -31.96
C PRO A 419 15.31 -9.93 -33.36
N PRO A 420 15.03 -9.18 -34.43
CA PRO A 420 15.37 -9.55 -35.81
C PRO A 420 16.88 -9.34 -36.10
N LYS A 421 17.74 -9.86 -35.22
CA LYS A 421 19.20 -9.77 -35.30
C LYS A 421 19.80 -11.00 -35.99
N THR A 422 21.11 -10.96 -36.20
CA THR A 422 21.92 -12.13 -36.60
C THR A 422 21.86 -13.24 -35.55
N PRO A 423 22.25 -14.48 -35.89
CA PRO A 423 22.25 -15.61 -34.98
C PRO A 423 22.99 -15.33 -33.67
N MET A 424 22.34 -15.59 -32.54
CA MET A 424 22.75 -15.14 -31.21
C MET A 424 22.06 -15.94 -30.11
N LEU A 425 22.75 -16.08 -28.97
CA LEU A 425 22.21 -16.67 -27.75
C LEU A 425 21.52 -15.61 -26.89
N TYR A 426 20.37 -15.95 -26.33
CA TYR A 426 19.62 -15.12 -25.39
C TYR A 426 19.43 -15.84 -24.05
N VAL A 427 19.46 -15.07 -22.95
CA VAL A 427 18.96 -15.53 -21.65
C VAL A 427 17.49 -15.14 -21.54
N VAL A 428 16.63 -16.09 -21.21
CA VAL A 428 15.31 -15.84 -20.65
C VAL A 428 15.42 -16.03 -19.14
N LEU A 429 15.26 -14.94 -18.40
CA LEU A 429 15.28 -14.91 -16.94
C LEU A 429 13.84 -14.78 -16.44
N LEU A 430 13.45 -15.63 -15.49
CA LEU A 430 12.24 -15.51 -14.70
C LEU A 430 12.63 -15.05 -13.29
N THR A 431 12.14 -13.89 -12.86
CA THR A 431 12.14 -13.47 -11.45
C THR A 431 10.75 -13.75 -10.86
N VAL A 432 10.68 -14.51 -9.77
CA VAL A 432 9.46 -14.74 -9.00
C VAL A 432 9.59 -14.04 -7.66
N LYS A 433 8.62 -13.19 -7.33
CA LYS A 433 8.66 -12.28 -6.18
C LYS A 433 7.44 -12.48 -5.28
N ASP A 434 7.64 -12.46 -3.97
CA ASP A 434 6.56 -12.47 -2.96
C ASP A 434 6.17 -11.07 -2.48
N LYS A 435 5.19 -11.00 -1.56
CA LYS A 435 4.73 -9.73 -0.95
C LYS A 435 5.69 -9.21 0.12
N ALA A 436 6.61 -10.02 0.62
CA ALA A 436 7.66 -9.63 1.57
C ALA A 436 8.92 -9.04 0.90
N ASN A 437 8.95 -9.02 -0.44
CA ASN A 437 10.06 -8.59 -1.29
C ASN A 437 11.29 -9.51 -1.20
N ASN A 438 11.06 -10.82 -1.01
CA ASN A 438 12.01 -11.87 -1.38
C ASN A 438 11.86 -12.19 -2.88
N ILE A 439 12.93 -12.73 -3.47
CA ILE A 439 12.96 -13.13 -4.87
C ILE A 439 13.60 -14.51 -5.03
N ARG A 440 13.11 -15.27 -6.00
CA ARG A 440 13.78 -16.42 -6.59
C ARG A 440 13.90 -16.21 -8.09
N GLN A 441 15.06 -16.55 -8.65
CA GLN A 441 15.30 -16.42 -10.08
C GLN A 441 15.63 -17.76 -10.72
N ALA A 442 15.15 -17.96 -11.94
CA ALA A 442 15.45 -19.11 -12.78
C ALA A 442 15.79 -18.64 -14.20
N ARG A 443 16.86 -19.15 -14.79
CA ARG A 443 17.31 -18.75 -16.14
C ARG A 443 17.39 -19.93 -17.10
N ARG A 444 17.10 -19.66 -18.38
CA ARG A 444 17.16 -20.64 -19.47
C ARG A 444 17.66 -19.97 -20.73
N PHE A 445 18.37 -20.73 -21.56
CA PHE A 445 18.99 -20.21 -22.77
C PHE A 445 18.23 -20.64 -24.03
N VAL A 446 18.20 -19.75 -25.02
CA VAL A 446 17.71 -20.05 -26.37
C VAL A 446 18.68 -19.50 -27.41
N LEU A 447 19.17 -20.37 -28.29
CA LEU A 447 19.94 -19.99 -29.46
C LEU A 447 18.97 -19.69 -30.61
N TYR A 448 18.96 -18.44 -31.06
CA TYR A 448 18.29 -18.05 -32.29
C TYR A 448 19.27 -18.18 -33.46
N ASP A 449 18.87 -18.86 -34.53
CA ASP A 449 19.64 -18.94 -35.76
C ASP A 449 18.73 -19.06 -36.99
N ASN A 450 18.89 -18.11 -37.90
CA ASN A 450 18.13 -17.95 -39.13
C ASN A 450 19.02 -17.87 -40.39
N SER A 451 20.35 -17.92 -40.25
CA SER A 451 21.27 -17.51 -41.33
C SER A 451 22.74 -17.94 -41.15
N SER A 452 23.06 -18.80 -40.17
CA SER A 452 24.38 -19.43 -40.15
C SER A 452 24.49 -20.57 -41.17
N VAL A 453 25.70 -20.83 -41.62
CA VAL A 453 26.05 -21.95 -42.51
C VAL A 453 27.44 -22.48 -42.18
N ILE A 454 27.66 -23.78 -42.44
CA ILE A 454 28.99 -24.39 -42.40
C ILE A 454 29.76 -24.00 -43.67
N VAL A 455 31.01 -23.58 -43.51
CA VAL A 455 31.89 -23.11 -44.59
C VAL A 455 33.21 -23.87 -44.57
N VAL A 456 33.74 -24.14 -45.77
CA VAL A 456 35.04 -24.77 -46.00
C VAL A 456 36.12 -23.70 -46.15
N SER A 457 37.21 -23.78 -45.36
CA SER A 457 38.42 -22.97 -45.54
C SER A 457 39.20 -23.48 -46.75
N LEU A 458 39.43 -22.59 -47.73
CA LEU A 458 40.25 -22.91 -48.90
C LEU A 458 41.73 -23.11 -48.52
N ASP A 459 42.19 -22.41 -47.48
CA ASP A 459 43.57 -22.41 -46.97
C ASP A 459 43.94 -23.69 -46.19
N HIS A 460 42.96 -24.54 -45.87
CA HIS A 460 43.13 -25.75 -45.07
C HIS A 460 42.61 -26.97 -45.83
N SER A 461 43.49 -27.68 -46.54
CA SER A 461 43.20 -28.97 -47.16
C SER A 461 43.01 -30.08 -46.12
N PHE A 462 42.52 -31.24 -46.58
CA PHE A 462 42.80 -32.48 -45.86
C PHE A 462 44.31 -32.74 -45.82
N LYS A 463 44.79 -33.35 -44.73
CA LYS A 463 46.18 -33.79 -44.57
C LYS A 463 46.20 -35.29 -44.31
N THR A 464 46.94 -36.01 -45.14
CA THR A 464 47.20 -37.45 -45.02
C THR A 464 48.55 -37.65 -44.35
N THR A 465 48.61 -38.50 -43.33
CA THR A 465 49.87 -38.93 -42.70
C THR A 465 49.84 -40.43 -42.52
N GLU A 466 50.88 -41.11 -42.97
CA GLU A 466 51.09 -42.53 -42.72
C GLU A 466 51.74 -42.71 -41.34
N VAL A 467 51.19 -43.60 -40.52
CA VAL A 467 51.71 -43.90 -39.17
C VAL A 467 52.04 -45.38 -39.11
N MET A 468 53.32 -45.72 -38.88
CA MET A 468 53.71 -47.10 -38.56
C MET A 468 53.23 -47.45 -37.15
N ASN A 469 52.41 -48.49 -37.05
CA ASN A 469 51.94 -49.01 -35.78
C ASN A 469 52.99 -49.98 -35.19
N HIS A 470 52.89 -50.32 -33.89
CA HIS A 470 53.86 -51.17 -33.19
C HIS A 470 54.04 -52.56 -33.84
N ASN A 471 53.06 -53.03 -34.62
CA ASN A 471 53.09 -54.31 -35.35
C ASN A 471 53.60 -54.18 -36.80
N LYS A 472 54.26 -53.07 -37.16
CA LYS A 472 54.78 -52.74 -38.52
C LYS A 472 53.75 -52.54 -39.64
N SER A 473 52.46 -52.74 -39.40
CA SER A 473 51.43 -52.29 -40.35
C SER A 473 51.34 -50.76 -40.35
N SER A 474 51.27 -50.16 -41.54
CA SER A 474 51.07 -48.72 -41.69
C SER A 474 49.58 -48.38 -41.76
N GLN A 475 49.22 -47.23 -41.16
CA GLN A 475 47.85 -46.75 -41.05
C GLN A 475 47.73 -45.38 -41.72
N LEU A 476 46.73 -45.23 -42.60
CA LEU A 476 46.39 -43.96 -43.22
C LEU A 476 45.57 -43.11 -42.25
N CYS A 477 46.19 -42.07 -41.69
CA CYS A 477 45.51 -41.05 -40.91
C CYS A 477 45.15 -39.85 -41.78
N ILE A 478 43.90 -39.37 -41.66
CA ILE A 478 43.38 -38.21 -42.38
C ILE A 478 42.96 -37.16 -41.34
N SER A 479 43.39 -35.91 -41.54
CA SER A 479 43.05 -34.77 -40.68
C SER A 479 42.49 -33.60 -41.47
N TRP A 480 41.54 -32.89 -40.86
CA TRP A 480 40.83 -31.73 -41.41
C TRP A 480 40.85 -30.53 -40.44
N LYS A 481 41.91 -30.43 -39.63
CA LYS A 481 42.08 -29.34 -38.63
C LYS A 481 41.88 -27.97 -39.27
N LYS A 482 40.93 -27.19 -38.74
CA LYS A 482 40.50 -25.85 -39.21
C LYS A 482 39.86 -25.79 -40.62
N ARG A 483 39.67 -26.92 -41.30
CA ARG A 483 39.05 -26.96 -42.65
C ARG A 483 37.58 -26.53 -42.65
N PHE A 484 36.86 -26.76 -41.55
CA PHE A 484 35.44 -26.42 -41.44
C PHE A 484 35.18 -25.50 -40.25
N PHE A 485 34.19 -24.62 -40.39
CA PHE A 485 33.66 -23.75 -39.34
C PHE A 485 32.23 -23.31 -39.64
N ASN A 486 31.44 -23.00 -38.61
CA ASN A 486 30.20 -22.26 -38.79
C ASN A 486 30.51 -20.76 -38.98
N ASN A 487 29.92 -20.10 -39.98
CA ASN A 487 30.28 -18.73 -40.38
C ASN A 487 29.91 -17.64 -39.35
N LYS A 488 29.00 -17.90 -38.40
CA LYS A 488 28.66 -16.99 -37.30
C LYS A 488 29.42 -17.34 -36.02
N PHE A 489 29.49 -18.63 -35.69
CA PHE A 489 30.04 -19.09 -34.41
C PHE A 489 31.58 -19.22 -34.39
N LYS A 490 32.28 -19.00 -35.52
CA LYS A 490 33.76 -19.00 -35.57
C LYS A 490 34.42 -17.91 -34.72
N LEU A 491 33.81 -16.73 -34.60
CA LEU A 491 34.36 -15.58 -33.88
C LEU A 491 33.66 -15.38 -32.54
N ASN A 492 32.32 -15.36 -32.54
CA ASN A 492 31.51 -15.30 -31.31
C ASN A 492 30.90 -16.69 -31.08
N ASN A 493 31.63 -17.57 -30.38
CA ASN A 493 31.18 -18.94 -30.17
C ASN A 493 30.15 -19.01 -29.04
N PHE A 494 28.88 -18.89 -29.40
CA PHE A 494 27.74 -18.96 -28.46
C PHE A 494 27.55 -20.34 -27.78
N LEU A 495 28.48 -21.28 -27.97
CA LEU A 495 28.53 -22.59 -27.34
C LEU A 495 29.62 -22.71 -26.26
N ASP A 496 30.38 -21.65 -26.01
CA ASP A 496 31.35 -21.57 -24.92
C ASP A 496 30.65 -21.55 -23.52
N PRO A 497 31.39 -21.79 -22.42
CA PRO A 497 30.81 -21.75 -21.07
C PRO A 497 30.20 -20.40 -20.70
N ILE A 498 29.02 -20.44 -20.09
CA ILE A 498 28.25 -19.29 -19.61
C ILE A 498 28.58 -19.06 -18.14
N LYS A 499 28.83 -17.80 -17.75
CA LYS A 499 29.18 -17.42 -16.38
C LYS A 499 28.10 -17.89 -15.37
N PRO A 500 28.45 -18.69 -14.34
CA PRO A 500 27.51 -19.04 -13.27
C PRO A 500 27.10 -17.82 -12.45
N GLU A 501 25.84 -17.77 -12.04
CA GLU A 501 25.32 -16.77 -11.10
C GLU A 501 25.11 -17.43 -9.73
N THR A 502 25.58 -16.82 -8.64
CA THR A 502 25.47 -17.41 -7.29
C THR A 502 24.02 -17.51 -6.82
N ALA A 503 23.18 -16.54 -7.20
CA ALA A 503 21.75 -16.51 -6.89
C ALA A 503 20.92 -17.58 -7.63
N ILE A 504 21.38 -18.05 -8.80
CA ILE A 504 20.64 -18.97 -9.67
C ILE A 504 21.39 -20.30 -9.75
N ASN A 505 20.95 -21.27 -8.95
CA ASN A 505 21.64 -22.54 -8.78
C ASN A 505 20.66 -23.73 -8.70
N GLY A 506 21.15 -24.94 -8.41
CA GLY A 506 20.33 -26.15 -8.39
C GLY A 506 19.57 -26.38 -9.72
N ILE A 507 18.25 -26.56 -9.62
CA ILE A 507 17.29 -26.72 -10.72
C ILE A 507 16.96 -25.40 -11.46
N TYR A 508 17.27 -24.26 -10.85
CA TYR A 508 16.91 -22.94 -11.35
C TYR A 508 17.83 -22.47 -12.49
N ASP A 509 19.01 -23.08 -12.66
CA ASP A 509 19.93 -22.84 -13.78
C ASP A 509 19.94 -24.00 -14.80
N GLN A 510 20.30 -23.73 -16.06
CA GLN A 510 20.38 -24.74 -17.13
C GLN A 510 21.70 -25.53 -17.01
N LYS A 511 21.75 -26.52 -16.12
CA LYS A 511 22.97 -27.34 -15.90
C LYS A 511 23.15 -28.52 -16.88
N VAL A 512 22.11 -28.88 -17.62
CA VAL A 512 22.07 -30.05 -18.52
C VAL A 512 21.35 -29.70 -19.83
N GLY A 513 21.41 -30.58 -20.83
CA GLY A 513 20.70 -30.42 -22.11
C GLY A 513 21.57 -29.82 -23.22
N LEU A 514 20.92 -29.17 -24.21
CA LEU A 514 21.56 -28.70 -25.46
C LEU A 514 22.42 -27.43 -25.30
N LEU A 515 22.15 -26.63 -24.27
CA LEU A 515 22.81 -25.35 -23.98
C LEU A 515 23.07 -25.24 -22.46
N PRO A 516 23.92 -26.08 -21.86
CA PRO A 516 24.21 -26.03 -20.44
C PRO A 516 25.20 -24.89 -20.11
N ILE A 517 25.19 -24.39 -18.87
CA ILE A 517 26.13 -23.35 -18.44
C ILE A 517 27.61 -23.72 -18.58
N ASN A 518 27.95 -25.02 -18.59
CA ASN A 518 29.32 -25.48 -18.82
C ASN A 518 29.75 -25.45 -20.30
N GLY A 519 28.91 -24.93 -21.19
CA GLY A 519 29.12 -24.88 -22.64
C GLY A 519 28.78 -26.20 -23.35
N THR A 520 28.56 -26.12 -24.66
CA THR A 520 28.27 -27.27 -25.53
C THR A 520 29.52 -27.64 -26.31
N LYS A 521 30.01 -28.87 -26.13
CA LYS A 521 31.26 -29.35 -26.74
C LYS A 521 31.22 -29.17 -28.27
N ASN A 522 32.05 -28.28 -28.78
CA ASN A 522 32.10 -27.90 -30.19
C ASN A 522 33.55 -27.65 -30.68
N VAL A 523 33.72 -27.46 -31.98
CA VAL A 523 34.94 -26.91 -32.59
C VAL A 523 34.54 -25.91 -33.69
N ASN A 524 34.89 -24.64 -33.56
CA ASN A 524 34.49 -23.58 -34.50
C ASN A 524 32.94 -23.53 -34.73
N GLY A 525 32.15 -23.83 -33.70
CA GLY A 525 30.68 -23.95 -33.78
C GLY A 525 30.14 -25.29 -34.29
N LEU A 526 31.01 -26.25 -34.63
CA LEU A 526 30.64 -27.58 -35.15
C LEU A 526 30.54 -28.59 -34.02
N THR A 527 29.50 -29.42 -34.00
CA THR A 527 29.17 -30.34 -32.89
C THR A 527 29.47 -31.80 -33.21
N ALA A 528 29.50 -32.18 -34.49
CA ALA A 528 29.78 -33.56 -34.88
C ALA A 528 30.54 -33.68 -36.22
N PHE A 529 31.30 -34.76 -36.32
CA PHE A 529 31.93 -35.23 -37.54
C PHE A 529 31.60 -36.73 -37.71
N TYR A 530 31.09 -37.10 -38.87
CA TYR A 530 30.85 -38.48 -39.30
C TYR A 530 31.68 -38.71 -40.54
N PHE A 531 32.26 -39.89 -40.66
CA PHE A 531 33.17 -40.19 -41.74
C PHE A 531 32.92 -41.58 -42.30
N THR A 532 33.27 -41.76 -43.56
CA THR A 532 33.18 -43.02 -44.28
C THR A 532 34.44 -43.20 -45.13
N PHE A 533 35.14 -44.30 -44.90
CA PHE A 533 36.20 -44.80 -45.77
C PHE A 533 35.62 -45.78 -46.78
N ILE A 534 35.92 -45.54 -48.05
CA ILE A 534 35.64 -46.42 -49.19
C ILE A 534 37.00 -46.84 -49.77
N ARG A 535 37.21 -48.13 -50.01
CA ARG A 535 38.39 -48.68 -50.68
C ARG A 535 37.93 -49.35 -51.96
N ASN A 536 38.47 -48.94 -53.11
CA ASN A 536 38.20 -49.58 -54.41
C ASN A 536 36.68 -49.75 -54.68
N ASN A 537 35.90 -48.69 -54.38
CA ASN A 537 34.43 -48.61 -54.41
C ASN A 537 33.64 -49.44 -53.36
N GLU A 538 34.29 -50.16 -52.44
CA GLU A 538 33.64 -50.86 -51.33
C GLU A 538 33.71 -50.04 -50.02
N GLN A 539 32.58 -49.92 -49.30
CA GLN A 539 32.51 -49.16 -48.05
C GLN A 539 33.09 -49.97 -46.87
N ILE A 540 34.34 -49.68 -46.49
CA ILE A 540 35.08 -50.47 -45.50
C ILE A 540 34.90 -50.03 -44.04
N TYR A 541 34.65 -48.74 -43.76
CA TYR A 541 34.46 -48.27 -42.38
C TYR A 541 33.69 -46.95 -42.31
N THR A 542 32.63 -46.90 -41.50
CA THR A 542 31.83 -45.69 -41.23
C THR A 542 31.73 -45.45 -39.72
N GLY A 543 31.82 -44.20 -39.26
CA GLY A 543 31.75 -43.88 -37.84
C GLY A 543 31.52 -42.41 -37.51
N LYS A 544 31.29 -42.12 -36.22
CA LYS A 544 31.21 -40.77 -35.63
C LYS A 544 32.47 -40.50 -34.79
N LEU A 545 33.10 -39.35 -34.98
CA LEU A 545 34.31 -38.98 -34.25
C LEU A 545 33.99 -38.65 -32.77
N GLN A 546 34.46 -39.49 -31.86
CA GLN A 546 34.19 -39.37 -30.41
C GLN A 546 34.81 -38.11 -29.79
N ASN A 547 36.06 -37.78 -30.15
CA ASN A 547 36.68 -36.53 -29.73
C ASN A 547 36.82 -35.53 -30.89
N ILE A 548 35.75 -34.78 -31.14
CA ILE A 548 35.67 -33.80 -32.23
C ILE A 548 36.86 -32.82 -32.28
N SER A 549 37.46 -32.50 -31.14
CA SER A 549 38.65 -31.62 -31.03
C SER A 549 39.85 -32.13 -31.84
N HIS A 550 39.98 -33.45 -32.04
CA HIS A 550 41.09 -34.03 -32.81
C HIS A 550 41.06 -33.62 -34.29
N GLN A 551 39.87 -33.50 -34.90
CA GLN A 551 39.69 -33.26 -36.34
C GLN A 551 40.57 -34.19 -37.20
N SER A 552 40.61 -35.47 -36.83
CA SER A 552 41.38 -36.52 -37.51
C SER A 552 40.88 -37.92 -37.14
N VAL A 553 41.00 -38.87 -38.06
CA VAL A 553 40.79 -40.31 -37.83
C VAL A 553 41.79 -41.12 -38.65
N CYS A 554 42.16 -42.31 -38.17
CA CYS A 554 43.04 -43.24 -38.85
C CYS A 554 42.27 -44.48 -39.28
N LEU A 555 42.54 -44.96 -40.50
CA LEU A 555 42.07 -46.27 -40.94
C LEU A 555 42.88 -47.36 -40.22
N THR A 556 42.18 -48.28 -39.56
CA THR A 556 42.79 -49.35 -38.76
C THR A 556 43.12 -50.61 -39.58
N SER A 557 42.53 -50.75 -40.77
CA SER A 557 42.85 -51.79 -41.75
C SER A 557 44.20 -51.52 -42.40
N GLU A 558 44.98 -52.58 -42.66
CA GLU A 558 46.22 -52.51 -43.44
C GLU A 558 45.94 -51.92 -44.83
N ILE A 559 46.81 -51.02 -45.29
CA ILE A 559 46.78 -50.44 -46.64
C ILE A 559 47.71 -51.21 -47.59
N LYS A 560 47.30 -51.35 -48.85
CA LYS A 560 48.07 -52.07 -49.89
C LYS A 560 48.53 -51.13 -50.99
N ASP A 561 49.65 -51.48 -51.64
CA ASP A 561 50.09 -50.76 -52.84
C ASP A 561 49.03 -50.90 -53.94
N GLY A 562 48.68 -49.78 -54.59
CA GLY A 562 47.56 -49.70 -55.53
C GLY A 562 46.16 -49.51 -54.92
N ASP A 563 45.99 -49.45 -53.59
CA ASP A 563 44.71 -49.08 -52.98
C ASP A 563 44.29 -47.65 -53.39
N ILE A 564 43.02 -47.51 -53.78
CA ILE A 564 42.34 -46.20 -53.93
C ILE A 564 41.40 -46.05 -52.74
N ILE A 565 41.69 -45.10 -51.86
CA ILE A 565 40.93 -44.85 -50.62
C ILE A 565 40.24 -43.49 -50.70
N THR A 566 38.92 -43.48 -50.86
CA THR A 566 38.09 -42.28 -50.78
C THR A 566 37.58 -42.10 -49.35
N PHE A 567 37.81 -40.92 -48.79
CA PHE A 567 37.34 -40.52 -47.48
C PHE A 567 36.26 -39.46 -47.62
N HIS A 568 35.02 -39.80 -47.25
CA HIS A 568 33.93 -38.84 -47.12
C HIS A 568 33.81 -38.37 -45.68
N LEU A 569 33.54 -37.08 -45.49
CA LEU A 569 33.28 -36.45 -44.21
C LEU A 569 31.96 -35.68 -44.27
N LYS A 570 31.02 -36.03 -43.38
CA LYS A 570 29.85 -35.21 -43.05
C LYS A 570 30.12 -34.44 -41.77
N VAL A 571 29.97 -33.12 -41.84
CA VAL A 571 30.09 -32.19 -40.71
C VAL A 571 28.70 -31.74 -40.28
N GLU A 572 28.44 -31.63 -38.98
CA GLU A 572 27.18 -31.07 -38.43
C GLU A 572 27.46 -29.98 -37.39
N ASP A 573 26.59 -28.96 -37.33
CA ASP A 573 26.55 -27.94 -36.28
C ASP A 573 25.39 -28.16 -35.29
N ILE A 574 25.24 -27.27 -34.30
CA ILE A 574 24.20 -27.42 -33.27
C ILE A 574 22.77 -27.28 -33.82
N MET A 575 22.57 -26.57 -34.93
CA MET A 575 21.26 -26.40 -35.58
C MET A 575 20.93 -27.58 -36.50
N ASN A 576 21.82 -28.58 -36.59
CA ASN A 576 21.80 -29.68 -37.55
C ASN A 576 21.92 -29.21 -39.01
N HIS A 577 22.55 -28.05 -39.28
CA HIS A 577 23.06 -27.79 -40.63
C HIS A 577 24.16 -28.80 -40.93
N THR A 578 24.25 -29.27 -42.18
CA THR A 578 25.23 -30.31 -42.55
C THR A 578 25.96 -29.97 -43.83
N LEU A 579 27.26 -30.26 -43.88
CA LEU A 579 28.09 -30.12 -45.09
C LEU A 579 28.90 -31.39 -45.32
N ASN A 580 28.92 -31.86 -46.56
CA ASN A 580 29.71 -33.01 -47.01
C ASN A 580 30.94 -32.53 -47.79
N ASP A 581 32.06 -33.21 -47.61
CA ASP A 581 33.32 -32.99 -48.35
C ASP A 581 34.10 -34.30 -48.43
N SER A 582 35.05 -34.43 -49.36
CA SER A 582 35.78 -35.68 -49.56
C SER A 582 37.19 -35.51 -50.12
N VAL A 583 38.03 -36.52 -49.93
CA VAL A 583 39.36 -36.63 -50.54
C VAL A 583 39.62 -38.08 -50.96
N THR A 584 40.17 -38.25 -52.17
CA THR A 584 40.60 -39.56 -52.67
C THR A 584 42.12 -39.64 -52.63
N VAL A 585 42.61 -40.73 -52.07
CA VAL A 585 44.01 -40.97 -51.72
C VAL A 585 44.49 -42.19 -52.48
N TYR A 586 45.56 -42.02 -53.27
CA TYR A 586 46.14 -43.07 -54.10
C TYR A 586 47.42 -43.57 -53.45
N ILE A 587 47.45 -44.86 -53.10
CA ILE A 587 48.62 -45.51 -52.54
C ILE A 587 49.49 -46.03 -53.71
N LYS A 588 50.72 -45.53 -53.80
CA LYS A 588 51.76 -46.00 -54.74
C LYS A 588 53.10 -46.11 -54.03
N HIS A 589 53.78 -47.26 -54.11
CA HIS A 589 55.14 -47.49 -53.61
C HIS A 589 55.47 -46.79 -52.27
N ILE A 590 54.64 -47.03 -51.24
CA ILE A 590 54.79 -46.48 -49.87
C ILE A 590 55.00 -44.94 -49.85
N THR A 591 54.41 -44.23 -50.82
CA THR A 591 54.38 -42.76 -50.88
C THR A 591 52.99 -42.27 -51.25
N VAL A 592 52.33 -41.62 -50.30
CA VAL A 592 50.91 -41.24 -50.41
C VAL A 592 50.74 -40.01 -51.31
N THR A 593 50.01 -40.17 -52.42
CA THR A 593 49.65 -39.05 -53.30
C THR A 593 48.15 -38.70 -53.18
N GLN A 594 47.87 -37.41 -52.99
CA GLN A 594 46.50 -36.88 -52.93
C GLN A 594 46.08 -36.31 -54.30
N THR A 595 44.82 -36.50 -54.66
CA THR A 595 44.17 -35.69 -55.70
C THR A 595 42.81 -35.19 -55.22
N LYS A 596 42.37 -34.05 -55.76
CA LYS A 596 41.14 -33.38 -55.34
C LYS A 596 40.01 -33.68 -56.33
N GLU A 597 39.02 -34.45 -55.89
CA GLU A 597 37.74 -34.54 -56.58
C GLU A 597 36.81 -33.44 -56.04
N THR A 598 36.25 -32.62 -56.94
CA THR A 598 35.17 -31.69 -56.61
C THR A 598 33.89 -32.16 -57.26
N SER A 599 32.92 -32.58 -56.45
CA SER A 599 31.55 -32.80 -56.92
C SER A 599 30.95 -31.47 -57.36
N HIS A 600 30.88 -31.28 -58.67
CA HIS A 600 29.97 -30.32 -59.30
C HIS A 600 28.68 -31.06 -59.63
N ASP A 601 27.60 -30.79 -58.90
CA ASP A 601 26.27 -30.95 -59.48
C ASP A 601 25.24 -30.07 -58.77
N GLN A 602 24.38 -29.44 -59.56
CA GLN A 602 23.32 -28.48 -59.18
C GLN A 602 23.82 -27.26 -58.36
N ILE A 603 23.72 -26.01 -58.82
CA ILE A 603 22.72 -25.43 -59.74
C ILE A 603 23.41 -24.79 -60.96
N ILE A 604 23.05 -25.24 -62.17
CA ILE A 604 23.17 -24.41 -63.38
C ILE A 604 21.82 -23.72 -63.58
N GLY A 605 21.77 -22.40 -63.34
CA GLY A 605 20.51 -21.66 -63.28
C GLY A 605 20.72 -20.16 -63.32
N ILE A 606 21.07 -19.64 -64.51
CA ILE A 606 21.22 -18.21 -64.84
C ILE A 606 22.43 -17.52 -64.16
N VAL A 607 23.38 -17.06 -64.98
CA VAL A 607 24.01 -15.71 -65.02
C VAL A 607 25.31 -15.82 -65.85
N THR A 608 25.16 -15.79 -67.17
CA THR A 608 26.26 -15.50 -68.12
C THR A 608 26.16 -14.08 -68.70
N GLY A 609 25.07 -13.35 -68.45
CA GLY A 609 24.87 -11.95 -68.86
C GLY A 609 25.14 -10.89 -67.79
N GLY A 610 25.44 -11.27 -66.54
CA GLY A 610 25.50 -10.35 -65.40
C GLY A 610 26.84 -9.65 -65.18
N ILE A 611 27.97 -10.32 -65.42
CA ILE A 611 29.28 -9.79 -65.03
C ILE A 611 29.72 -8.62 -65.94
N LEU A 612 29.45 -8.72 -67.25
CA LEU A 612 29.76 -7.62 -68.19
C LEU A 612 28.83 -6.41 -67.94
N SER A 613 27.55 -6.65 -67.65
CA SER A 613 26.57 -5.59 -67.41
C SER A 613 26.77 -4.88 -66.06
N VAL A 614 27.13 -5.58 -64.99
CA VAL A 614 27.47 -4.95 -63.69
C VAL A 614 28.73 -4.09 -63.78
N VAL A 615 29.75 -4.51 -64.53
CA VAL A 615 30.95 -3.69 -64.76
C VAL A 615 30.62 -2.45 -65.60
N ILE A 616 29.82 -2.58 -66.66
CA ILE A 616 29.35 -1.44 -67.47
C ILE A 616 28.48 -0.49 -66.63
N VAL A 617 27.60 -1.00 -65.76
CA VAL A 617 26.78 -0.17 -64.87
C VAL A 617 27.62 0.53 -63.80
N LEU A 618 28.63 -0.12 -63.22
CA LEU A 618 29.57 0.55 -62.30
C LEU A 618 30.38 1.65 -63.00
N LEU A 619 30.86 1.40 -64.22
CA LEU A 619 31.54 2.42 -65.02
C LEU A 619 30.61 3.58 -65.40
N LEU A 620 29.36 3.30 -65.79
CA LEU A 620 28.35 4.33 -66.03
C LEU A 620 28.02 5.14 -64.77
N ILE A 621 27.90 4.50 -63.60
CA ILE A 621 27.68 5.19 -62.33
C ILE A 621 28.89 6.08 -61.98
N ILE A 622 30.12 5.61 -62.19
CA ILE A 622 31.33 6.42 -61.98
C ILE A 622 31.36 7.63 -62.94
N VAL A 623 31.03 7.43 -64.22
CA VAL A 623 30.91 8.51 -65.21
C VAL A 623 29.81 9.51 -64.84
N ILE A 624 28.63 9.04 -64.42
CA ILE A 624 27.51 9.89 -63.98
C ILE A 624 27.89 10.69 -62.71
N VAL A 625 28.57 10.08 -61.74
CA VAL A 625 29.04 10.75 -60.52
C VAL A 625 30.12 11.80 -60.83
N GLN A 626 31.04 11.52 -61.77
CA GLN A 626 32.01 12.52 -62.23
C GLN A 626 31.33 13.66 -63.02
N HIS A 627 30.38 13.34 -63.90
CA HIS A 627 29.64 14.33 -64.68
C HIS A 627 28.76 15.23 -63.78
N LYS A 628 28.21 14.69 -62.68
CA LYS A 628 27.47 15.47 -61.68
C LYS A 628 28.38 16.39 -60.87
N ARG A 629 29.58 15.93 -60.48
CA ARG A 629 30.60 16.80 -59.85
C ARG A 629 31.08 17.92 -60.77
N LEU A 630 31.01 17.74 -62.08
CA LEU A 630 31.32 18.77 -63.08
C LEU A 630 30.19 19.78 -63.32
N THR A 631 28.92 19.40 -63.14
CA THR A 631 27.80 20.36 -63.17
C THR A 631 27.65 21.13 -61.86
N GLU A 632 27.82 20.47 -60.71
CA GLU A 632 27.78 21.13 -59.38
C GLU A 632 28.88 22.20 -59.25
N LYS A 633 30.08 21.97 -59.81
CA LYS A 633 31.16 22.99 -59.91
C LYS A 633 30.88 24.15 -60.87
N LYS A 634 29.81 24.12 -61.67
CA LYS A 634 29.34 25.27 -62.47
C LYS A 634 28.23 26.08 -61.78
N ALA A 635 27.63 25.56 -60.71
CA ALA A 635 26.54 26.24 -60.00
C ALA A 635 27.03 27.22 -58.91
N THR A 636 28.22 27.01 -58.34
CA THR A 636 28.80 27.83 -57.26
C THR A 636 29.65 29.01 -57.73
N ALA A 637 29.57 29.38 -59.01
CA ALA A 637 30.33 30.48 -59.61
C ALA A 637 29.56 31.82 -59.73
N THR A 638 28.30 31.89 -59.29
CA THR A 638 27.43 33.07 -59.47
C THR A 638 26.56 33.38 -58.24
N SER A 639 27.18 33.81 -57.13
CA SER A 639 26.50 34.55 -56.03
C SER A 639 27.46 35.10 -54.95
N HIS A 640 28.60 35.69 -55.34
CA HIS A 640 29.43 36.47 -54.43
C HIS A 640 30.05 37.69 -55.14
N ASP A 641 29.37 38.83 -55.07
CA ASP A 641 29.99 40.15 -55.25
C ASP A 641 29.12 41.27 -54.61
N ARG A 642 29.76 42.33 -54.09
CA ARG A 642 29.22 43.51 -53.37
C ARG A 642 28.49 43.22 -52.03
N TYR A 643 28.81 43.80 -50.87
CA TYR A 643 29.88 44.72 -50.36
C TYR A 643 30.33 44.15 -48.96
N LYS A 644 31.60 44.16 -48.51
CA LYS A 644 32.41 45.27 -47.93
C LYS A 644 31.68 46.05 -46.80
N GLU A 645 32.24 46.37 -45.62
CA GLU A 645 33.58 46.24 -44.96
C GLU A 645 33.42 46.65 -43.44
N THR A 646 34.36 46.75 -42.47
CA THR A 646 35.85 46.76 -42.34
C THR A 646 36.25 46.56 -40.84
N TYR A 647 37.43 46.00 -40.52
CA TYR A 647 38.19 46.06 -39.21
C TYR A 647 37.49 45.52 -37.91
N GLU A 648 38.15 45.11 -36.81
CA GLU A 648 39.58 44.99 -36.40
C GLU A 648 39.85 43.82 -35.39
N SER A 649 41.09 43.65 -34.92
CA SER A 649 41.58 42.69 -33.88
C SER A 649 42.59 43.43 -32.96
N PRO A 650 43.07 42.96 -31.76
CA PRO A 650 43.34 41.58 -31.25
C PRO A 650 42.96 41.37 -29.75
N GLY A 651 43.38 40.35 -28.96
CA GLY A 651 44.04 39.04 -29.17
C GLY A 651 44.90 38.55 -27.95
N THR A 652 45.43 37.31 -28.02
CA THR A 652 46.40 36.67 -27.08
C THR A 652 45.87 36.27 -25.67
N ARG A 653 46.46 35.31 -24.90
CA ARG A 653 47.68 34.47 -25.05
C ARG A 653 47.57 33.13 -24.29
N GLU A 654 48.51 32.21 -24.51
CA GLU A 654 48.58 30.86 -23.90
C GLU A 654 49.25 30.83 -22.50
N ARG A 655 48.97 29.78 -21.69
CA ARG A 655 50.02 28.87 -21.16
C ARG A 655 49.48 27.58 -20.52
N GLN A 656 50.30 26.53 -20.55
CA GLN A 656 50.21 25.32 -19.73
C GLN A 656 51.18 25.44 -18.53
N SER A 657 50.89 24.78 -17.39
CA SER A 657 51.78 23.78 -16.75
C SER A 657 51.39 23.37 -15.31
N ASN A 658 51.01 22.10 -15.14
CA ASN A 658 51.52 21.14 -14.15
C ASN A 658 51.69 21.46 -12.63
N VAL A 659 50.99 20.65 -11.81
CA VAL A 659 51.55 19.67 -10.82
C VAL A 659 51.70 20.02 -9.31
N TYR A 660 51.44 18.96 -8.51
CA TYR A 660 51.83 18.59 -7.12
C TYR A 660 50.84 18.72 -5.92
N ASP A 661 50.33 17.54 -5.52
CA ASP A 661 49.91 16.92 -4.23
C ASP A 661 48.99 17.56 -3.14
N ASP A 662 48.21 16.62 -2.56
CA ASP A 662 47.53 16.49 -1.26
C ASP A 662 47.42 17.66 -0.26
N VAL A 663 46.20 17.83 0.29
CA VAL A 663 45.88 17.60 1.73
C VAL A 663 44.35 17.67 1.97
N SER A 664 43.87 16.98 3.01
CA SER A 664 42.49 16.95 3.53
C SER A 664 42.58 17.03 5.07
N PRO A 665 41.57 17.49 5.86
CA PRO A 665 40.13 17.54 5.57
C PRO A 665 39.35 18.79 6.11
N GLU A 666 38.02 18.62 6.18
CA GLU A 666 37.06 19.21 7.14
C GLU A 666 36.28 20.53 6.87
N ALA A 667 34.94 20.35 6.92
CA ALA A 667 33.93 21.13 7.65
C ALA A 667 33.28 22.43 7.09
N SER A 668 32.02 22.23 6.65
CA SER A 668 30.80 22.94 7.09
C SER A 668 30.22 24.13 6.31
N ASN A 669 28.88 24.23 6.40
CA ASN A 669 27.92 25.22 5.86
C ASN A 669 27.83 25.35 4.32
N SER A 670 26.67 25.24 3.65
CA SER A 670 25.22 25.43 3.92
C SER A 670 24.64 26.80 3.50
N ILE A 671 23.33 26.80 3.18
CA ILE A 671 22.47 27.92 2.73
C ILE A 671 22.59 28.34 1.24
N TYR A 672 21.57 27.96 0.46
CA TYR A 672 20.80 28.78 -0.49
C TYR A 672 19.50 27.99 -0.78
N GLU A 673 18.41 28.28 -0.06
CA GLU A 673 17.32 29.20 -0.43
C GLU A 673 16.27 28.61 -1.40
N SER A 674 15.02 29.10 -1.29
CA SER A 674 13.86 28.45 -1.90
C SER A 674 13.02 29.40 -2.76
N ILE A 675 12.88 29.05 -4.05
CA ILE A 675 12.07 29.83 -5.00
C ILE A 675 10.62 29.37 -4.91
N ARG A 676 9.76 30.19 -4.30
CA ARG A 676 8.30 30.02 -4.32
C ARG A 676 7.72 30.58 -5.62
N LEU A 677 7.02 29.75 -6.39
CA LEU A 677 6.19 30.18 -7.51
C LEU A 677 4.83 30.72 -7.01
N LYS A 678 4.39 31.87 -7.55
CA LYS A 678 3.04 32.41 -7.37
C LYS A 678 2.15 32.02 -8.56
N PRO A 679 0.89 31.60 -8.36
CA PRO A 679 -0.11 31.57 -9.42
C PRO A 679 -0.44 32.99 -9.91
N LYS A 680 -0.75 33.14 -11.19
CA LYS A 680 -1.34 34.38 -11.73
C LYS A 680 -2.86 34.39 -11.49
N SER A 681 -3.42 35.58 -11.30
CA SER A 681 -4.85 35.83 -11.45
C SER A 681 -5.21 36.01 -12.93
N THR A 682 -6.44 35.61 -13.28
CA THR A 682 -7.10 35.98 -14.54
C THR A 682 -8.47 36.54 -14.19
N ILE A 683 -8.83 37.69 -14.76
CA ILE A 683 -10.13 38.35 -14.57
C ILE A 683 -11.00 38.02 -15.79
N HIS A 684 -12.30 37.82 -15.54
CA HIS A 684 -13.32 38.02 -16.56
C HIS A 684 -14.42 38.92 -16.00
N GLU A 685 -14.68 40.03 -16.68
CA GLU A 685 -15.79 40.92 -16.38
C GLU A 685 -17.07 40.43 -17.06
N ILE A 686 -18.21 40.60 -16.39
CA ILE A 686 -19.50 40.85 -17.06
C ILE A 686 -20.16 42.01 -16.31
N PHE A 687 -20.49 43.07 -17.04
CA PHE A 687 -21.35 44.15 -16.56
C PHE A 687 -22.82 43.73 -16.68
N ASP A 688 -23.63 44.11 -15.69
CA ASP A 688 -24.91 44.74 -15.98
C ASP A 688 -25.25 45.78 -14.89
N LYS A 689 -26.25 46.62 -15.13
CA LYS A 689 -26.43 47.92 -14.44
C LYS A 689 -27.90 48.22 -14.11
N GLU A 690 -28.10 49.24 -13.27
CA GLU A 690 -29.39 49.87 -12.98
C GLU A 690 -30.39 49.01 -12.15
N ASN A 691 -31.30 49.54 -11.32
CA ASN A 691 -31.64 50.93 -10.98
C ASN A 691 -32.23 51.04 -9.55
N GLY A 692 -32.34 52.28 -9.02
CA GLY A 692 -33.40 52.63 -8.04
C GLY A 692 -33.04 52.73 -6.54
N ILE A 693 -33.07 53.96 -6.00
CA ILE A 693 -32.96 54.27 -4.55
C ILE A 693 -34.35 54.36 -3.90
N LYS A 694 -34.54 53.83 -2.69
CA LYS A 694 -35.32 54.50 -1.61
C LYS A 694 -35.12 53.91 -0.20
N ARG A 695 -35.16 54.80 0.81
CA ARG A 695 -35.11 54.51 2.25
C ARG A 695 -36.52 54.32 2.81
N TYR A 696 -36.68 53.54 3.88
CA TYR A 696 -37.63 53.81 4.98
C TYR A 696 -37.10 53.27 6.31
N SER A 697 -37.61 53.78 7.45
CA SER A 697 -37.00 53.59 8.79
C SER A 697 -38.03 53.73 9.93
N LYS A 698 -38.00 52.77 10.88
CA LYS A 698 -38.66 52.70 12.22
C LYS A 698 -38.18 51.36 12.85
N ILE A 699 -37.75 51.16 14.11
CA ILE A 699 -37.87 51.87 15.40
C ILE A 699 -39.34 51.90 15.88
N TYR A 700 -39.76 51.36 17.03
CA TYR A 700 -39.15 51.12 18.37
C TYR A 700 -39.12 49.59 18.71
N ILE A 701 -38.24 49.01 19.54
CA ILE A 701 -37.87 49.24 20.96
C ILE A 701 -39.01 48.93 21.95
N TRP A 702 -38.97 47.72 22.54
CA TRP A 702 -38.42 47.47 23.88
C TRP A 702 -37.68 46.12 23.88
#